data_AF-A0A482XL24-F1
#
_entry.id   AF-A0A482XL24-F1
#
_cell.length_a   1.000
_cell.length_b   1.000
_cell.length_c   1.000
_cell.angle_alpha   90.00
_cell.angle_beta   90.00
_cell.angle_gamma   90.00
#
_symmetry.space_group_name_H-M   'P 1'
#
loop_
_entity.id
_entity.type
_entity.pdbx_description
1 polymer ?
#
loop_
_entity_poly.entity_id
_entity_poly.type
_entity_poly.pdbx_seq_one_letter_code
_entity_poly.pdbx_strand_id
1 'polypeptide(L)'
;MAFNTCVSWLLFVTLSTFYIAEVHLQKIIPEHLTKCYEYPPKQLLPRTMDTLIEIIRKIESAPGFNMDMKMLATTMLHRFRVDGIERDPDVLTLIAVPYRISGFQAYRQQILFDYLLPVGSRYHYFNVLNDVEKCTLHQMLSSTVDPWQRGDESTTCPQTVFGPIAPITQPFGVKGAKMSSCPQELGVVSEGKSTVSAGTVIAAIAAALSPVEVQQLQILANLQRDQRSLNPGRPTSVADLSDSYVNNTWAATLAGDLAEVIEFQAANVEDIFLGANGVWNDTLIPTAYYFTSLEKKRIEKKTWQITDAEALGGVDGLILAREVSSLTSNMYQPRLSQILEMYYSTKGLFLNSNIQACYREQNIKNIMQTEKQNLLSQIVKFAELLDAKTSSYIIDKSFIADAGRQTVDRFSSYLSELLKGTKCEEQMMRKAKVYLTFVIDQTWLPYKTLQLIMYLSRALDASDYGSTISVLNGQTGYTIVDDARNTSSIYSNWTASPHTEPYGLSLPNALITLKQRLENRIEKEKNQNIYTSSSCVALVMGYSTNIPDSDYERAKSLIRSIKSLNPDLRLIYVASWRNNFMYARLTESTDSHDDKVITIDADGSIPLRSFLPQLQDPLLSVPRSLSAPYCSIGQGESYFEEYITPGQPLKYRIHPAYLCGSDELTIKVTNREYGSIQVCKSRSEKASGDYACRSLRPYEEHYFRIQDPCQKSRYYRGEGLQWSEGCMPIYIDVTVYSTLNKCTETKCRFPDQVKFNIALKGLQCVQPYKAICSSARKLISHLGFSTYALLAILVYSLNYT
;
A
#
# COMPACT_ATOMS: atom_id res chain seq x y z
N MET A 1 20.24 66.34 42.34
CA MET A 1 20.41 66.02 40.91
C MET A 1 20.97 64.62 40.61
N ALA A 2 21.41 63.82 41.60
CA ALA A 2 21.94 62.47 41.35
C ALA A 2 20.89 61.34 41.37
N PHE A 3 19.66 61.59 41.86
CA PHE A 3 18.62 60.56 41.99
C PHE A 3 17.80 60.37 40.69
N ASN A 4 17.60 61.44 39.91
CA ASN A 4 16.84 61.37 38.65
C ASN A 4 17.60 60.74 37.48
N THR A 5 18.94 60.73 37.53
CA THR A 5 19.76 60.09 36.48
C THR A 5 19.81 58.56 36.65
N CYS A 6 19.69 58.06 37.87
CA CYS A 6 19.72 56.62 38.16
C CYS A 6 18.38 55.94 37.78
N VAL A 7 17.24 56.61 38.02
CA VAL A 7 15.91 56.11 37.63
C VAL A 7 15.74 56.13 36.10
N SER A 8 16.29 57.13 35.41
CA SER A 8 16.27 57.20 33.95
C SER A 8 17.12 56.10 33.29
N TRP A 9 18.28 55.76 33.86
CA TRP A 9 19.12 54.66 33.39
C TRP A 9 18.51 53.28 33.65
N LEU A 10 17.88 53.07 34.80
CA LEU A 10 17.15 51.83 35.09
C LEU A 10 15.95 51.65 34.15
N LEU A 11 15.19 52.71 33.86
CA LEU A 11 14.11 52.68 32.87
C LEU A 11 14.62 52.39 31.46
N PHE A 12 15.75 52.99 31.04
CA PHE A 12 16.36 52.73 29.73
C PHE A 12 16.91 51.31 29.60
N VAL A 13 17.46 50.72 30.68
CA VAL A 13 17.93 49.32 30.69
C VAL A 13 16.75 48.35 30.73
N THR A 14 15.64 48.67 31.41
CA THR A 14 14.42 47.86 31.34
C THR A 14 13.70 47.99 29.99
N LEU A 15 13.68 49.17 29.37
CA LEU A 15 13.09 49.36 28.04
C LEU A 15 13.96 48.76 26.93
N SER A 16 15.29 48.78 27.04
CA SER A 16 16.18 48.12 26.07
C SER A 16 16.25 46.60 26.23
N THR A 17 15.98 46.06 27.43
CA THR A 17 15.77 44.61 27.61
C THR A 17 14.38 44.15 27.18
N PHE A 18 13.37 45.03 27.19
CA PHE A 18 12.08 44.76 26.53
C PHE A 18 12.10 44.96 25.00
N TYR A 19 13.07 45.71 24.45
CA TYR A 19 13.19 45.97 23.00
C TYR A 19 14.04 44.95 22.21
N ILE A 20 14.56 43.89 22.84
CA ILE A 20 15.28 42.78 22.15
C ILE A 20 14.48 41.46 22.20
N ALA A 21 13.20 41.51 22.55
CA ALA A 21 12.30 40.35 22.47
C ALA A 21 11.15 40.54 21.47
N GLU A 22 11.39 41.23 20.35
CA GLU A 22 10.65 40.90 19.12
C GLU A 22 11.38 39.74 18.43
N VAL A 23 11.31 38.57 19.06
CA VAL A 23 11.46 37.32 18.34
C VAL A 23 10.33 37.34 17.32
N HIS A 24 10.67 37.57 16.04
CA HIS A 24 9.81 37.24 14.90
C HIS A 24 9.02 36.01 15.26
N LEU A 25 7.69 36.05 15.18
CA LEU A 25 6.79 34.97 15.54
C LEU A 25 7.23 33.68 14.82
N GLN A 26 8.18 32.94 15.42
CA GLN A 26 8.76 31.73 14.89
C GLN A 26 7.62 30.74 14.99
N LYS A 27 6.99 30.40 13.86
CA LYS A 27 5.91 29.41 13.86
C LYS A 27 6.51 28.07 14.26
N ILE A 28 6.32 27.74 15.54
CA ILE A 28 6.74 26.49 16.18
C ILE A 28 6.00 25.35 15.49
N ILE A 29 6.69 24.23 15.26
CA ILE A 29 6.11 23.00 14.73
C ILE A 29 4.91 22.60 15.60
N PRO A 30 3.76 22.22 15.03
CA PRO A 30 2.61 21.79 15.81
C PRO A 30 2.97 20.67 16.79
N GLU A 31 2.47 20.75 18.02
CA GLU A 31 2.82 19.85 19.14
C GLU A 31 2.74 18.35 18.78
N HIS A 32 1.75 17.98 17.97
CA HIS A 32 1.53 16.59 17.57
C HIS A 32 2.51 16.07 16.51
N LEU A 33 3.29 16.95 15.88
CA LEU A 33 4.37 16.62 14.95
C LEU A 33 5.75 16.79 15.56
N THR A 34 5.86 17.44 16.72
CA THR A 34 7.13 17.73 17.40
C THR A 34 8.00 16.47 17.58
N LYS A 35 7.38 15.33 17.93
CA LYS A 35 8.08 14.04 18.04
C LYS A 35 8.82 13.61 16.76
N CYS A 36 8.30 13.97 15.58
CA CYS A 36 8.93 13.64 14.30
C CYS A 36 10.25 14.37 14.06
N TYR A 37 10.53 15.41 14.85
CA TYR A 37 11.71 16.26 14.71
C TYR A 37 12.62 16.25 15.95
N GLU A 38 12.06 16.14 17.17
CA GLU A 38 12.83 15.98 18.41
C GLU A 38 13.45 14.59 18.53
N TYR A 39 12.62 13.56 18.31
CA TYR A 39 12.99 12.16 18.48
C TYR A 39 12.50 11.37 17.26
N PRO A 40 13.04 11.67 16.05
CA PRO A 40 12.59 11.05 14.83
C PRO A 40 12.71 9.53 14.94
N PRO A 41 11.70 8.78 14.46
CA PRO A 41 11.82 7.33 14.35
C PRO A 41 13.09 6.96 13.58
N LYS A 42 13.82 5.95 14.07
CA LYS A 42 15.09 5.52 13.45
C LYS A 42 14.93 5.15 11.98
N GLN A 43 13.78 4.59 11.61
CA GLN A 43 13.43 4.21 10.25
C GLN A 43 11.95 4.52 10.01
N LEU A 44 11.66 5.13 8.87
CA LEU A 44 10.31 5.40 8.39
C LEU A 44 9.87 4.33 7.41
N LEU A 45 8.56 4.24 7.17
CA LEU A 45 8.02 3.28 6.21
C LEU A 45 8.42 3.66 4.78
N PRO A 46 8.45 2.70 3.84
CA PRO A 46 8.61 3.01 2.43
C PRO A 46 7.50 3.94 1.93
N ARG A 47 7.86 5.07 1.32
CA ARG A 47 6.97 6.12 0.83
C ARG A 47 6.42 5.76 -0.55
N THR A 48 5.68 4.66 -0.64
CA THR A 48 4.97 4.25 -1.86
C THR A 48 3.50 4.66 -1.79
N MET A 49 2.83 4.73 -2.94
CA MET A 49 1.37 4.92 -2.99
C MET A 49 0.62 3.80 -2.23
N ASP A 50 1.13 2.57 -2.29
CA ASP A 50 0.56 1.43 -1.56
C ASP A 50 0.58 1.66 -0.03
N THR A 51 1.72 2.10 0.52
CA THR A 51 1.83 2.43 1.95
C THR A 51 0.89 3.59 2.34
N LEU A 52 0.75 4.62 1.49
CA LEU A 52 -0.18 5.72 1.76
C LEU A 52 -1.62 5.22 1.90
N ILE A 53 -2.04 4.41 0.93
CA ILE A 53 -3.39 3.84 0.88
C ILE A 53 -3.62 2.94 2.10
N GLU A 54 -2.64 2.14 2.52
CA GLU A 54 -2.70 1.32 3.72
C GLU A 54 -2.91 2.15 5.00
N ILE A 55 -2.14 3.24 5.18
CA ILE A 55 -2.29 4.14 6.33
C ILE A 55 -3.70 4.77 6.33
N ILE A 56 -4.19 5.22 5.17
CA ILE A 56 -5.54 5.79 5.04
C ILE A 56 -6.60 4.74 5.38
N ARG A 57 -6.46 3.50 4.89
CA ARG A 57 -7.37 2.39 5.21
C ARG A 57 -7.42 2.10 6.70
N LYS A 58 -6.27 2.13 7.37
CA LYS A 58 -6.18 1.92 8.82
C LYS A 58 -6.97 2.99 9.59
N ILE A 59 -6.97 4.24 9.11
CA ILE A 59 -7.82 5.30 9.66
C ILE A 59 -9.31 5.02 9.38
N GLU A 60 -9.66 4.70 8.14
CA GLU A 60 -11.06 4.45 7.70
C GLU A 60 -11.70 3.20 8.34
N SER A 61 -10.88 2.25 8.79
CA SER A 61 -11.30 1.02 9.48
C SER A 61 -11.25 1.13 11.01
N ALA A 62 -10.90 2.30 11.54
CA ALA A 62 -10.84 2.51 12.98
C ALA A 62 -12.21 2.28 13.63
N PRO A 63 -12.28 1.67 14.82
CA PRO A 63 -13.55 1.50 15.54
C PRO A 63 -14.25 2.84 15.77
N GLY A 64 -15.53 2.92 15.37
CA GLY A 64 -16.33 4.14 15.51
C GLY A 64 -16.03 5.22 14.46
N PHE A 65 -15.26 4.93 13.41
CA PHE A 65 -15.02 5.86 12.31
C PHE A 65 -16.35 6.32 11.69
N ASN A 66 -16.58 7.64 11.70
CA ASN A 66 -17.79 8.27 11.18
C ASN A 66 -17.41 9.58 10.48
N MET A 67 -16.55 9.49 9.47
CA MET A 67 -16.24 10.60 8.58
C MET A 67 -16.54 10.20 7.15
N ASP A 68 -17.11 11.13 6.39
CA ASP A 68 -17.12 10.98 4.94
C ASP A 68 -15.73 11.30 4.35
N MET A 69 -15.56 11.04 3.06
CA MET A 69 -14.30 11.27 2.35
C MET A 69 -13.83 12.73 2.42
N LYS A 70 -14.77 13.69 2.38
CA LYS A 70 -14.47 15.13 2.43
C LYS A 70 -13.84 15.50 3.76
N MET A 71 -14.50 15.08 4.84
CA MET A 71 -14.11 15.31 6.21
C MET A 71 -12.79 14.62 6.54
N LEU A 72 -12.59 13.38 6.08
CA LEU A 72 -11.32 12.68 6.23
C LEU A 72 -10.18 13.41 5.51
N ALA A 73 -10.35 13.75 4.22
CA ALA A 73 -9.32 14.40 3.43
C ALA A 73 -8.91 15.75 4.03
N THR A 74 -9.88 16.61 4.35
CA THR A 74 -9.63 17.93 4.96
C THR A 74 -8.99 17.83 6.35
N THR A 75 -9.50 16.96 7.23
CA THR A 75 -8.94 16.78 8.58
C THR A 75 -7.52 16.21 8.52
N MET A 76 -7.26 15.26 7.63
CA MET A 76 -5.93 14.67 7.46
C MET A 76 -4.92 15.69 6.97
N LEU A 77 -5.28 16.54 6.01
CA LEU A 77 -4.44 17.64 5.53
C LEU A 77 -4.11 18.62 6.66
N HIS A 78 -5.11 19.14 7.38
CA HIS A 78 -4.89 20.06 8.50
C HIS A 78 -4.09 19.45 9.66
N ARG A 79 -4.13 18.12 9.82
CA ARG A 79 -3.39 17.43 10.88
C ARG A 79 -1.95 17.10 10.46
N PHE A 80 -1.72 16.61 9.26
CA PHE A 80 -0.43 16.02 8.88
C PHE A 80 0.30 16.76 7.78
N ARG A 81 -0.33 17.68 7.06
CA ARG A 81 0.37 18.48 6.04
C ARG A 81 0.81 19.79 6.66
N VAL A 82 2.12 20.04 6.69
CA VAL A 82 2.73 21.32 7.06
C VAL A 82 3.89 21.58 6.12
N ASP A 83 3.60 22.31 5.05
CA ASP A 83 4.53 22.59 3.98
C ASP A 83 5.58 23.64 4.43
N GLY A 84 6.77 23.58 3.83
CA GLY A 84 7.83 24.56 4.08
C GLY A 84 8.50 24.45 5.46
N ILE A 85 8.48 23.27 6.10
CA ILE A 85 9.35 23.01 7.25
C ILE A 85 10.79 22.87 6.75
N GLU A 86 11.63 23.83 7.07
CA GLU A 86 13.05 23.84 6.72
C GLU A 86 13.91 23.63 7.98
N ARG A 87 15.04 22.94 7.80
CA ARG A 87 16.07 22.86 8.83
C ARG A 87 16.77 24.20 8.96
N ASP A 88 16.90 24.69 10.19
CA ASP A 88 17.69 25.85 10.55
C ASP A 88 19.12 25.41 10.90
N PRO A 89 20.12 25.68 10.04
CA PRO A 89 21.48 25.26 10.29
C PRO A 89 22.14 26.00 11.46
N ASP A 90 21.58 27.13 11.91
CA ASP A 90 22.13 27.95 12.98
C ASP A 90 21.80 27.41 14.39
N VAL A 91 20.88 26.45 14.49
CA VAL A 91 20.42 25.88 15.76
C VAL A 91 21.18 24.59 16.07
N LEU A 92 21.88 24.56 17.21
CA LEU A 92 22.51 23.34 17.72
C LEU A 92 21.44 22.34 18.18
N THR A 93 21.46 21.14 17.60
CA THR A 93 20.53 20.03 17.89
C THR A 93 20.48 19.62 19.38
N LEU A 94 21.51 19.93 20.15
CA LEU A 94 21.60 19.63 21.58
C LEU A 94 20.72 20.53 22.46
N ILE A 95 20.29 21.69 21.94
CA ILE A 95 19.61 22.74 22.72
C ILE A 95 18.16 22.91 22.28
N ALA A 96 17.87 22.71 21.00
CA ALA A 96 16.52 22.82 20.44
C ALA A 96 16.37 22.03 19.14
N VAL A 97 15.13 21.82 18.72
CA VAL A 97 14.78 21.28 17.40
C VAL A 97 15.21 22.27 16.32
N PRO A 98 16.12 21.91 15.40
CA PRO A 98 16.64 22.84 14.41
C PRO A 98 15.71 22.92 13.19
N TYR A 99 14.40 23.06 13.40
CA TYR A 99 13.42 23.09 12.31
C TYR A 99 12.38 24.18 12.55
N ARG A 100 11.99 24.86 11.48
CA ARG A 100 11.01 25.95 11.51
C ARG A 100 10.21 26.00 10.21
N ILE A 101 9.00 26.55 10.29
CA ILE A 101 8.15 26.78 9.11
C ILE A 101 8.61 28.07 8.44
N SER A 102 9.63 27.98 7.57
CA SER A 102 10.21 29.13 6.85
C SER A 102 10.30 28.99 5.33
N GLY A 103 10.02 27.80 4.80
CA GLY A 103 10.01 27.54 3.36
C GLY A 103 8.89 28.31 2.65
N PHE A 104 9.10 28.60 1.37
CA PHE A 104 8.15 29.38 0.56
C PHE A 104 6.77 28.70 0.44
N GLN A 105 6.74 27.36 0.46
CA GLN A 105 5.50 26.59 0.37
C GLN A 105 4.52 26.88 1.53
N ALA A 106 5.04 27.33 2.67
CA ALA A 106 4.22 27.65 3.84
C ALA A 106 3.27 28.83 3.60
N TYR A 107 3.62 29.77 2.72
CA TYR A 107 2.78 30.94 2.42
C TYR A 107 1.53 30.53 1.64
N ARG A 108 1.70 29.74 0.58
CA ARG A 108 0.58 29.14 -0.16
C ARG A 108 -0.28 28.28 0.73
N GLN A 109 0.33 27.41 1.53
CA GLN A 109 -0.41 26.49 2.38
C GLN A 109 -1.33 27.23 3.35
N GLN A 110 -0.84 28.31 3.97
CA GLN A 110 -1.66 29.15 4.86
C GLN A 110 -2.87 29.73 4.13
N ILE A 111 -2.67 30.32 2.95
CA ILE A 111 -3.79 30.88 2.17
C ILE A 111 -4.80 29.77 1.82
N LEU A 112 -4.31 28.61 1.38
CA LEU A 112 -5.14 27.48 1.00
C LEU A 112 -5.96 26.96 2.19
N PHE A 113 -5.34 26.75 3.35
CA PHE A 113 -6.00 26.11 4.50
C PHE A 113 -6.88 27.07 5.29
N ASP A 114 -6.49 28.34 5.41
CA ASP A 114 -7.23 29.34 6.18
C ASP A 114 -8.48 29.83 5.43
N TYR A 115 -8.41 29.93 4.09
CA TYR A 115 -9.47 30.56 3.29
C TYR A 115 -10.19 29.64 2.31
N LEU A 116 -9.52 28.62 1.76
CA LEU A 116 -10.05 27.83 0.64
C LEU A 116 -10.41 26.38 1.01
N LEU A 117 -9.82 25.85 2.07
CA LEU A 117 -10.04 24.51 2.63
C LEU A 117 -10.24 24.55 4.16
N PRO A 118 -11.18 25.34 4.71
CA PRO A 118 -11.37 25.43 6.16
C PRO A 118 -11.88 24.10 6.74
N VAL A 119 -11.46 23.78 7.97
CA VAL A 119 -11.94 22.60 8.72
C VAL A 119 -12.91 23.03 9.83
N GLY A 120 -14.08 22.39 9.87
CA GLY A 120 -15.14 22.69 10.83
C GLY A 120 -14.97 22.04 12.21
N SER A 121 -14.03 21.10 12.40
CA SER A 121 -14.01 20.31 13.64
C SER A 121 -12.72 19.51 13.86
N ARG A 122 -12.36 19.32 15.14
CA ARG A 122 -11.22 18.51 15.60
C ARG A 122 -11.70 17.10 15.92
N TYR A 123 -11.16 16.08 15.24
CA TYR A 123 -11.49 14.67 15.47
C TYR A 123 -10.27 13.84 15.86
N HIS A 124 -10.51 12.76 16.61
CA HIS A 124 -9.47 11.97 17.28
C HIS A 124 -9.19 10.58 16.66
N TYR A 125 -9.63 10.30 15.43
CA TYR A 125 -9.43 8.97 14.80
C TYR A 125 -7.97 8.64 14.45
N PHE A 126 -7.06 9.61 14.52
CA PHE A 126 -5.63 9.40 14.21
C PHE A 126 -4.82 8.75 15.33
N ASN A 127 -5.44 8.46 16.47
CA ASN A 127 -4.78 7.73 17.56
C ASN A 127 -4.53 6.25 17.23
N VAL A 128 -5.17 5.71 16.18
CA VAL A 128 -4.92 4.36 15.65
C VAL A 128 -3.52 4.22 15.02
N LEU A 129 -2.90 5.35 14.66
CA LEU A 129 -1.57 5.38 14.06
C LEU A 129 -0.47 5.43 15.14
N ASN A 130 0.58 4.63 14.95
CA ASN A 130 1.78 4.73 15.76
C ASN A 130 2.66 5.92 15.32
N ASP A 131 3.71 6.25 16.09
CA ASP A 131 4.55 7.42 15.82
C ASP A 131 5.31 7.30 14.48
N VAL A 132 5.69 6.09 14.07
CA VAL A 132 6.34 5.84 12.76
C VAL A 132 5.37 6.12 11.61
N GLU A 133 4.13 5.65 11.69
CA GLU A 133 3.07 5.88 10.71
C GLU A 133 2.70 7.36 10.62
N LYS A 134 2.57 8.06 11.76
CA LYS A 134 2.30 9.50 11.80
C LYS A 134 3.40 10.31 11.12
N CYS A 135 4.66 10.05 11.46
CA CYS A 135 5.79 10.77 10.86
C CYS A 135 5.98 10.43 9.38
N THR A 136 5.76 9.17 8.99
CA THR A 136 5.77 8.76 7.57
C THR A 136 4.67 9.49 6.80
N LEU A 137 3.43 9.48 7.31
CA LEU A 137 2.31 10.18 6.68
C LEU A 137 2.59 11.68 6.54
N HIS A 138 3.13 12.30 7.59
CA HIS A 138 3.56 13.70 7.55
C HIS A 138 4.59 13.99 6.45
N GLN A 139 5.62 13.14 6.31
CA GLN A 139 6.64 13.27 5.27
C GLN A 139 6.17 12.92 3.86
N MET A 140 5.06 12.18 3.72
CA MET A 140 4.43 11.88 2.42
C MET A 140 3.49 13.01 1.97
N LEU A 141 2.95 13.80 2.90
CA LEU A 141 1.98 14.85 2.61
C LEU A 141 2.56 16.27 2.57
N SER A 142 3.64 16.53 3.30
CA SER A 142 4.18 17.88 3.49
C SER A 142 5.27 18.23 2.49
N SER A 143 5.00 19.15 1.58
CA SER A 143 5.95 19.63 0.58
C SER A 143 7.05 20.44 1.25
N THR A 144 8.30 19.97 1.17
CA THR A 144 9.48 20.73 1.56
C THR A 144 10.73 20.14 0.92
N VAL A 145 11.78 20.95 0.82
CA VAL A 145 13.10 20.54 0.35
C VAL A 145 14.10 20.79 1.46
N ASP A 146 14.90 19.78 1.79
CA ASP A 146 16.07 19.94 2.66
C ASP A 146 17.34 20.10 1.81
N PRO A 147 17.86 21.33 1.66
CA PRO A 147 19.04 21.59 0.85
C PRO A 147 20.35 21.37 1.61
N TRP A 148 20.31 21.04 2.91
CA TRP A 148 21.48 21.07 3.78
C TRP A 148 22.19 19.73 3.87
N GLN A 149 23.50 19.78 4.07
CA GLN A 149 24.31 18.57 4.23
C GLN A 149 23.91 17.78 5.49
N ARG A 150 23.76 16.46 5.32
CA ARG A 150 23.37 15.52 6.39
C ARG A 150 24.56 14.79 7.03
N GLY A 151 25.70 14.73 6.35
CA GLY A 151 26.91 14.06 6.82
C GLY A 151 26.99 12.56 6.51
N ASP A 152 25.93 11.96 5.99
CA ASP A 152 25.85 10.55 5.57
C ASP A 152 25.83 10.37 4.04
N GLU A 153 26.01 11.45 3.30
CA GLU A 153 25.84 11.55 1.84
C GLU A 153 26.70 10.58 1.03
N SER A 154 27.88 10.20 1.55
CA SER A 154 28.75 9.19 0.93
C SER A 154 28.09 7.81 0.83
N THR A 155 27.09 7.54 1.66
CA THR A 155 26.36 6.27 1.71
C THR A 155 24.92 6.39 1.21
N THR A 156 24.28 7.55 1.39
CA THR A 156 22.85 7.72 1.11
C THR A 156 22.56 8.33 -0.26
N CYS A 157 23.46 9.15 -0.80
CA CYS A 157 23.30 9.69 -2.15
C CYS A 157 23.51 8.58 -3.20
N PRO A 158 22.61 8.45 -4.19
CA PRO A 158 22.74 7.48 -5.30
C PRO A 158 24.04 7.64 -6.11
N GLN A 159 25.10 6.92 -5.76
CA GLN A 159 26.42 7.02 -6.43
C GLN A 159 26.35 6.69 -7.93
N THR A 160 25.35 5.91 -8.36
CA THR A 160 25.08 5.60 -9.77
C THR A 160 24.69 6.81 -10.60
N VAL A 161 24.17 7.87 -9.97
CA VAL A 161 23.75 9.11 -10.63
C VAL A 161 24.76 10.24 -10.39
N PHE A 162 25.34 10.32 -9.19
CA PHE A 162 26.24 11.41 -8.81
C PHE A 162 27.74 11.10 -9.01
N GLY A 163 28.11 9.86 -9.32
CA GLY A 163 29.52 9.41 -9.33
C GLY A 163 30.14 9.42 -7.92
N PRO A 164 31.47 9.21 -7.79
CA PRO A 164 32.16 9.40 -6.52
C PRO A 164 32.02 10.86 -6.10
N ILE A 165 31.41 11.09 -4.93
CA ILE A 165 31.32 12.44 -4.36
C ILE A 165 32.74 12.86 -3.97
N ALA A 166 33.44 13.54 -4.88
CA ALA A 166 34.67 14.22 -4.55
C ALA A 166 34.35 15.27 -3.47
N PRO A 167 35.27 15.55 -2.54
CA PRO A 167 35.17 16.71 -1.66
C PRO A 167 35.37 17.98 -2.51
N ILE A 168 34.38 18.28 -3.34
CA ILE A 168 34.32 19.53 -4.08
C ILE A 168 34.10 20.63 -3.04
N THR A 169 34.65 21.81 -3.32
CA THR A 169 34.36 23.07 -2.63
C THR A 169 32.85 23.35 -2.63
N GLN A 170 32.14 22.69 -1.71
CA GLN A 170 30.71 22.83 -1.49
C GLN A 170 30.45 24.29 -1.09
N PRO A 171 29.41 24.93 -1.65
CA PRO A 171 29.09 26.29 -1.28
C PRO A 171 28.78 26.35 0.21
N PHE A 172 29.40 27.31 0.87
CA PHE A 172 29.01 27.68 2.23
C PHE A 172 27.70 28.45 2.13
N GLY A 173 26.66 27.93 2.76
CA GLY A 173 25.50 28.69 3.17
C GLY A 173 25.85 29.69 4.28
N VAL A 174 24.82 30.39 4.74
CA VAL A 174 24.93 31.38 5.81
C VAL A 174 25.62 30.73 7.03
N LYS A 175 26.67 31.37 7.56
CA LYS A 175 27.47 30.95 8.73
C LYS A 175 28.15 29.57 8.65
N GLY A 176 28.49 29.08 7.47
CA GLY A 176 29.39 27.92 7.30
C GLY A 176 28.70 26.56 7.18
N ALA A 177 27.36 26.52 7.17
CA ALA A 177 26.60 25.33 6.82
C ALA A 177 26.82 24.98 5.33
N LYS A 178 27.01 23.70 4.99
CA LYS A 178 27.25 23.30 3.60
C LYS A 178 25.95 22.83 2.95
N MET A 179 25.77 23.18 1.68
CA MET A 179 24.67 22.62 0.88
C MET A 179 24.96 21.16 0.52
N SER A 180 23.90 20.36 0.51
CA SER A 180 23.94 18.94 0.15
C SER A 180 24.29 18.76 -1.33
N SER A 181 25.09 17.73 -1.62
CA SER A 181 25.30 17.28 -3.00
C SER A 181 24.09 16.55 -3.58
N CYS A 182 23.18 16.06 -2.72
CA CYS A 182 21.91 15.48 -3.11
C CYS A 182 20.79 15.96 -2.14
N PRO A 183 20.24 17.17 -2.37
CA PRO A 183 19.12 17.68 -1.58
C PRO A 183 17.95 16.70 -1.57
N GLN A 184 17.21 16.66 -0.46
CA GLN A 184 16.11 15.73 -0.28
C GLN A 184 14.76 16.43 -0.47
N GLU A 185 13.86 15.82 -1.25
CA GLU A 185 12.47 16.25 -1.37
C GLU A 185 11.56 15.43 -0.43
N LEU A 186 10.68 16.14 0.29
CA LEU A 186 9.60 15.59 1.09
C LEU A 186 8.25 15.96 0.48
N GLY A 187 7.18 15.32 0.95
CA GLY A 187 5.83 15.51 0.39
C GLY A 187 5.56 14.65 -0.84
N VAL A 188 6.44 13.68 -1.11
CA VAL A 188 6.42 12.86 -2.32
C VAL A 188 6.22 11.37 -2.00
N VAL A 189 5.55 10.69 -2.92
CA VAL A 189 5.32 9.24 -2.90
C VAL A 189 5.71 8.59 -4.22
N SER A 190 6.26 7.38 -4.13
CA SER A 190 6.65 6.58 -5.29
C SER A 190 5.43 5.90 -5.92
N GLU A 191 5.27 6.08 -7.23
CA GLU A 191 4.25 5.47 -8.07
C GLU A 191 4.96 4.73 -9.22
N GLY A 192 5.44 3.52 -8.92
CA GLY A 192 6.18 2.70 -9.87
C GLY A 192 7.50 3.36 -10.29
N LYS A 193 7.55 3.90 -11.50
CA LYS A 193 8.72 4.64 -12.03
C LYS A 193 8.59 6.15 -11.87
N SER A 194 7.42 6.64 -11.47
CA SER A 194 7.15 8.08 -11.29
C SER A 194 7.12 8.44 -9.80
N THR A 195 7.05 9.74 -9.52
CA THR A 195 6.98 10.32 -8.18
C THR A 195 5.91 11.39 -8.17
N VAL A 196 5.06 11.41 -7.14
CA VAL A 196 3.87 12.27 -7.11
C VAL A 196 3.76 12.95 -5.75
N SER A 197 3.33 14.22 -5.74
CA SER A 197 2.94 14.91 -4.50
C SER A 197 1.55 14.46 -4.05
N ALA A 198 1.52 13.52 -3.10
CA ALA A 198 0.26 12.99 -2.57
C ALA A 198 -0.55 14.04 -1.79
N GLY A 199 0.15 14.96 -1.12
CA GLY A 199 -0.47 16.09 -0.42
C GLY A 199 -1.30 16.95 -1.36
N THR A 200 -0.79 17.25 -2.56
CA THR A 200 -1.49 18.03 -3.60
C THR A 200 -2.71 17.27 -4.14
N VAL A 201 -2.58 15.96 -4.40
CA VAL A 201 -3.69 15.12 -4.87
C VAL A 201 -4.84 15.10 -3.87
N ILE A 202 -4.54 14.89 -2.58
CA ILE A 202 -5.56 14.83 -1.53
C ILE A 202 -6.19 16.22 -1.31
N ALA A 203 -5.42 17.30 -1.42
CA ALA A 203 -5.93 18.66 -1.37
C ALA A 203 -6.90 18.97 -2.52
N ALA A 204 -6.60 18.48 -3.73
CA ALA A 204 -7.49 18.62 -4.88
C ALA A 204 -8.82 17.88 -4.68
N ILE A 205 -8.78 16.65 -4.17
CA ILE A 205 -9.98 15.88 -3.83
C ILE A 205 -10.80 16.62 -2.76
N ALA A 206 -10.15 17.13 -1.71
CA ALA A 206 -10.81 17.90 -0.66
C ALA A 206 -11.48 19.18 -1.19
N ALA A 207 -10.78 19.91 -2.09
CA ALA A 207 -11.29 21.10 -2.76
C ALA A 207 -12.51 20.79 -3.63
N ALA A 208 -12.45 19.71 -4.42
CA ALA A 208 -13.54 19.29 -5.29
C ALA A 208 -14.80 18.86 -4.53
N LEU A 209 -14.63 18.23 -3.37
CA LEU A 209 -15.74 17.84 -2.47
C LEU A 209 -16.35 19.04 -1.72
N SER A 210 -15.64 20.16 -1.71
CA SER A 210 -16.06 21.40 -1.05
C SER A 210 -15.81 22.56 -2.00
N PRO A 211 -16.48 22.61 -3.17
CA PRO A 211 -16.19 23.64 -4.15
C PRO A 211 -16.52 25.00 -3.52
N VAL A 212 -15.51 25.85 -3.42
CA VAL A 212 -15.64 27.22 -2.93
C VAL A 212 -14.98 28.14 -3.95
N GLU A 213 -15.73 29.16 -4.34
CA GLU A 213 -15.19 30.31 -5.05
C GLU A 213 -15.25 31.49 -4.09
N VAL A 214 -14.07 31.92 -3.63
CA VAL A 214 -13.97 33.04 -2.69
C VAL A 214 -13.60 34.29 -3.46
N GLN A 215 -14.29 35.39 -3.15
CA GLN A 215 -13.95 36.70 -3.72
C GLN A 215 -12.52 37.07 -3.30
N GLN A 216 -11.66 37.34 -4.27
CA GLN A 216 -10.25 37.64 -4.04
C GLN A 216 -10.07 38.83 -3.08
N LEU A 217 -10.93 39.84 -3.21
CA LEU A 217 -10.95 41.03 -2.35
C LEU A 217 -11.15 40.68 -0.86
N GLN A 218 -11.98 39.67 -0.55
CA GLN A 218 -12.23 39.25 0.82
C GLN A 218 -10.98 38.64 1.46
N ILE A 219 -10.25 37.82 0.70
CA ILE A 219 -8.99 37.22 1.17
C ILE A 219 -7.94 38.33 1.36
N LEU A 220 -7.76 39.20 0.36
CA LEU A 220 -6.82 40.32 0.44
C LEU A 220 -7.08 41.23 1.64
N ALA A 221 -8.34 41.57 1.90
CA ALA A 221 -8.72 42.41 3.04
C ALA A 221 -8.38 41.77 4.41
N ASN A 222 -8.40 40.44 4.50
CA ASN A 222 -8.02 39.71 5.71
C ASN A 222 -6.49 39.62 5.85
N LEU A 223 -5.79 39.29 4.77
CA LEU A 223 -4.32 39.25 4.74
C LEU A 223 -3.70 40.60 5.11
N GLN A 224 -4.28 41.70 4.61
CA GLN A 224 -3.84 43.05 4.94
C GLN A 224 -4.15 43.43 6.39
N ARG A 225 -5.23 42.91 7.00
CA ARG A 225 -5.52 43.13 8.43
C ARG A 225 -4.46 42.47 9.31
N ASP A 226 -4.05 41.25 8.97
CA ASP A 226 -2.98 40.54 9.67
C ASP A 226 -1.61 41.27 9.53
N GLN A 227 -1.37 41.96 8.41
CA GLN A 227 -0.14 42.74 8.18
C GLN A 227 -0.20 44.20 8.67
N ARG A 228 -1.38 44.77 8.96
CA ARG A 228 -1.52 46.16 9.44
C ARG A 228 -0.91 46.41 10.82
N SER A 229 -0.48 45.37 11.55
CA SER A 229 0.36 45.54 12.74
C SER A 229 1.83 45.83 12.41
N LEU A 230 2.24 45.76 11.13
CA LEU A 230 3.65 45.81 10.71
C LEU A 230 3.99 46.89 9.67
N ASN A 231 3.07 47.37 8.81
CA ASN A 231 3.34 48.53 7.92
C ASN A 231 2.07 49.21 7.35
N PRO A 232 1.86 50.53 7.55
CA PRO A 232 0.75 51.27 6.95
C PRO A 232 1.18 51.92 5.62
N GLY A 233 0.65 51.47 4.46
CA GLY A 233 0.92 52.22 3.23
C GLY A 233 0.53 51.65 1.86
N ARG A 234 0.02 50.42 1.70
CA ARG A 234 -0.28 49.86 0.35
C ARG A 234 -1.72 50.20 -0.09
N PRO A 235 -1.96 51.09 -1.08
CA PRO A 235 -3.29 51.32 -1.61
C PRO A 235 -3.59 50.26 -2.68
N THR A 236 -4.59 49.42 -2.44
CA THR A 236 -5.13 48.50 -3.46
C THR A 236 -6.24 49.23 -4.21
N SER A 237 -6.19 49.31 -5.54
CA SER A 237 -7.32 49.82 -6.32
C SER A 237 -8.51 48.86 -6.14
N VAL A 238 -9.51 49.29 -5.38
CA VAL A 238 -10.67 48.46 -4.97
C VAL A 238 -11.63 48.20 -6.15
N ALA A 239 -11.54 48.99 -7.22
CA ALA A 239 -12.49 48.96 -8.34
C ALA A 239 -12.30 47.78 -9.32
N ASP A 240 -11.09 47.22 -9.47
CA ASP A 240 -10.81 46.14 -10.45
C ASP A 240 -11.00 44.72 -9.86
N LEU A 241 -11.17 44.59 -8.54
CA LEU A 241 -11.15 43.29 -7.83
C LEU A 241 -12.54 42.81 -7.39
N SER A 242 -13.61 43.58 -7.64
CA SER A 242 -14.96 43.27 -7.16
C SER A 242 -15.57 42.02 -7.80
N ASP A 243 -15.19 41.68 -9.04
CA ASP A 243 -15.68 40.49 -9.77
C ASP A 243 -14.62 39.37 -9.91
N SER A 244 -13.55 39.42 -9.11
CA SER A 244 -12.48 38.41 -9.15
C SER A 244 -12.67 37.31 -8.11
N TYR A 245 -12.85 36.07 -8.57
CA TYR A 245 -12.98 34.87 -7.72
C TYR A 245 -11.81 33.91 -7.89
N VAL A 246 -11.39 33.33 -6.76
CA VAL A 246 -10.36 32.28 -6.68
C VAL A 246 -11.05 30.94 -6.48
N ASN A 247 -10.77 30.00 -7.39
CA ASN A 247 -11.31 28.66 -7.33
C ASN A 247 -10.37 27.77 -6.52
N ASN A 248 -10.89 27.15 -5.46
CA ASN A 248 -10.08 26.36 -4.54
C ASN A 248 -9.44 25.12 -5.18
N THR A 249 -10.05 24.52 -6.21
CA THR A 249 -9.50 23.33 -6.90
C THR A 249 -8.26 23.70 -7.72
N TRP A 250 -8.31 24.83 -8.42
CA TRP A 250 -7.14 25.35 -9.13
C TRP A 250 -6.03 25.77 -8.16
N ALA A 251 -6.38 26.46 -7.08
CA ALA A 251 -5.43 26.89 -6.05
C ALA A 251 -4.78 25.70 -5.31
N ALA A 252 -5.50 24.60 -5.11
CA ALA A 252 -4.99 23.38 -4.49
C ALA A 252 -4.09 22.54 -5.43
N THR A 253 -4.08 22.85 -6.73
CA THR A 253 -3.34 22.13 -7.78
C THR A 253 -2.38 23.08 -8.51
N LEU A 254 -2.36 23.04 -9.85
CA LEU A 254 -1.38 23.69 -10.69
C LEU A 254 -1.31 25.21 -10.49
N ALA A 255 -2.43 25.89 -10.23
CA ALA A 255 -2.41 27.34 -10.10
C ALA A 255 -1.67 27.80 -8.85
N GLY A 256 -1.75 27.03 -7.76
CA GLY A 256 -1.04 27.32 -6.52
C GLY A 256 0.48 27.17 -6.68
N ASP A 257 0.94 26.04 -7.23
CA ASP A 257 2.38 25.79 -7.47
C ASP A 257 2.98 26.82 -8.46
N LEU A 258 2.29 27.09 -9.58
CA LEU A 258 2.78 28.03 -10.59
C LEU A 258 2.75 29.49 -10.12
N ALA A 259 1.90 29.84 -9.17
CA ALA A 259 1.93 31.16 -8.53
C ALA A 259 3.17 31.34 -7.64
N GLU A 260 3.66 30.28 -6.98
CA GLU A 260 4.93 30.33 -6.24
C GLU A 260 6.11 30.56 -7.19
N VAL A 261 6.08 29.99 -8.40
CA VAL A 261 7.08 30.26 -9.45
C VAL A 261 7.12 31.75 -9.80
N ILE A 262 5.98 32.40 -9.94
CA ILE A 262 5.94 33.84 -10.26
C ILE A 262 6.51 34.65 -9.09
N GLU A 263 6.02 34.41 -7.87
CA GLU A 263 6.37 35.21 -6.70
C GLU A 263 7.83 35.03 -6.28
N PHE A 264 8.32 33.79 -6.18
CA PHE A 264 9.62 33.51 -5.56
C PHE A 264 10.74 33.31 -6.58
N GLN A 265 10.42 32.95 -7.82
CA GLN A 265 11.44 32.65 -8.84
C GLN A 265 11.52 33.72 -9.92
N ALA A 266 10.42 34.04 -10.61
CA ALA A 266 10.44 34.95 -11.76
C ALA A 266 10.95 36.36 -11.42
N ALA A 267 10.78 36.81 -10.17
CA ALA A 267 11.33 38.08 -9.69
C ALA A 267 12.87 38.08 -9.53
N ASN A 268 13.49 36.90 -9.39
CA ASN A 268 14.90 36.74 -8.99
C ASN A 268 15.79 36.11 -10.07
N VAL A 269 15.21 35.58 -11.15
CA VAL A 269 15.94 34.92 -12.23
C VAL A 269 15.44 35.35 -13.60
N GLU A 270 16.37 35.43 -14.57
CA GLU A 270 16.05 35.73 -15.97
C GLU A 270 15.35 34.56 -16.67
N ASP A 271 15.65 33.32 -16.25
CA ASP A 271 15.14 32.11 -16.88
C ASP A 271 14.40 31.23 -15.86
N ILE A 272 13.08 31.14 -16.03
CA ILE A 272 12.19 30.33 -15.21
C ILE A 272 12.48 28.86 -15.46
N PHE A 273 12.76 28.14 -14.39
CA PHE A 273 12.95 26.69 -14.36
C PHE A 273 11.74 26.01 -13.74
N LEU A 274 11.27 24.96 -14.41
CA LEU A 274 10.13 24.15 -14.00
C LEU A 274 10.59 22.70 -13.95
N GLY A 275 10.09 21.94 -12.98
CA GLY A 275 10.35 20.50 -12.90
C GLY A 275 11.71 20.15 -12.33
N ALA A 276 11.98 20.58 -11.09
CA ALA A 276 13.08 19.99 -10.35
C ALA A 276 12.83 18.49 -10.20
N ASN A 277 13.77 17.67 -10.67
CA ASN A 277 13.63 16.21 -10.72
C ASN A 277 14.64 15.50 -9.82
N GLY A 278 14.33 14.25 -9.50
CA GLY A 278 15.12 13.44 -8.60
C GLY A 278 14.94 11.94 -8.77
N VAL A 279 15.57 11.19 -7.88
CA VAL A 279 15.60 9.73 -7.90
C VAL A 279 15.44 9.19 -6.48
N TRP A 280 14.69 8.10 -6.36
CA TRP A 280 14.56 7.35 -5.11
C TRP A 280 15.84 6.60 -4.77
N ASN A 281 16.15 6.52 -3.47
CA ASN A 281 17.27 5.73 -2.99
C ASN A 281 17.16 4.23 -3.31
N ASP A 282 15.93 3.72 -3.44
CA ASP A 282 15.62 2.35 -3.78
C ASP A 282 14.28 2.26 -4.53
N THR A 283 14.16 1.34 -5.49
CA THR A 283 12.93 1.15 -6.27
C THR A 283 11.90 0.24 -5.59
N LEU A 284 12.34 -0.65 -4.69
CA LEU A 284 11.48 -1.58 -3.95
C LEU A 284 11.16 -1.06 -2.55
N ILE A 285 12.10 -0.32 -1.94
CA ILE A 285 11.99 0.24 -0.59
C ILE A 285 12.27 1.76 -0.61
N PRO A 286 11.50 2.56 -1.37
CA PRO A 286 11.75 3.99 -1.49
C PRO A 286 11.52 4.69 -0.15
N THR A 287 12.58 5.11 0.53
CA THR A 287 12.50 5.83 1.81
C THR A 287 12.94 7.27 1.67
N ALA A 288 13.86 7.57 0.75
CA ALA A 288 14.38 8.91 0.49
C ALA A 288 14.34 9.25 -1.01
N TYR A 289 13.98 10.48 -1.35
CA TYR A 289 13.97 11.00 -2.73
C TYR A 289 14.94 12.17 -2.81
N TYR A 290 15.89 12.09 -3.75
CA TYR A 290 16.99 13.04 -3.85
C TYR A 290 17.02 13.71 -5.21
N PHE A 291 17.23 15.02 -5.24
CA PHE A 291 17.38 15.76 -6.50
C PHE A 291 18.69 15.41 -7.20
N THR A 292 18.61 15.04 -8.48
CA THR A 292 19.74 14.53 -9.26
C THR A 292 20.40 15.55 -10.16
N SER A 293 19.67 16.57 -10.59
CA SER A 293 20.09 17.46 -11.68
C SER A 293 20.10 18.94 -11.32
N LEU A 294 19.88 19.29 -10.04
CA LEU A 294 19.96 20.69 -9.65
C LEU A 294 21.41 21.15 -9.73
N GLU A 295 21.72 21.86 -10.82
CA GLU A 295 22.95 22.61 -10.96
C GLU A 295 23.18 23.44 -9.68
N LYS A 296 24.43 23.52 -9.22
CA LYS A 296 24.79 24.25 -8.00
C LYS A 296 24.15 25.65 -7.91
N LYS A 297 24.11 26.39 -9.03
CA LYS A 297 23.46 27.71 -9.14
C LYS A 297 21.96 27.70 -8.82
N ARG A 298 21.26 26.63 -9.18
CA ARG A 298 19.83 26.44 -8.92
C ARG A 298 19.59 26.11 -7.45
N ILE A 299 20.50 25.35 -6.84
CA ILE A 299 20.45 25.07 -5.41
C ILE A 299 20.62 26.38 -4.61
N GLU A 300 21.63 27.17 -4.97
CA GLU A 300 21.95 28.45 -4.33
C GLU A 300 20.80 29.47 -4.47
N LYS A 301 20.15 29.53 -5.63
CA LYS A 301 19.02 30.43 -5.90
C LYS A 301 17.66 29.88 -5.46
N LYS A 302 17.60 28.70 -4.86
CA LYS A 302 16.36 28.03 -4.46
C LYS A 302 15.31 27.88 -5.57
N THR A 303 15.72 27.52 -6.79
CA THR A 303 14.79 27.45 -7.95
C THR A 303 14.09 26.08 -8.05
N TRP A 304 13.21 25.75 -7.10
CA TRP A 304 12.44 24.50 -7.07
C TRP A 304 10.98 24.72 -6.65
N GLN A 305 10.42 25.88 -7.01
CA GLN A 305 9.03 26.27 -6.70
C GLN A 305 7.98 25.32 -7.29
N ILE A 306 8.37 24.52 -8.30
CA ILE A 306 7.57 23.41 -8.79
C ILE A 306 8.48 22.24 -9.17
N THR A 307 8.28 21.10 -8.51
CA THR A 307 9.00 19.84 -8.80
C THR A 307 8.22 18.98 -9.80
N ASP A 308 8.87 17.95 -10.37
CA ASP A 308 8.17 16.95 -11.19
C ASP A 308 7.03 16.29 -10.42
N ALA A 309 7.24 16.03 -9.12
CA ALA A 309 6.24 15.41 -8.26
C ALA A 309 5.05 16.33 -7.97
N GLU A 310 5.29 17.63 -7.76
CA GLU A 310 4.22 18.62 -7.59
C GLU A 310 3.43 18.83 -8.89
N ALA A 311 4.12 18.91 -10.04
CA ALA A 311 3.46 18.98 -11.34
C ALA A 311 2.57 17.75 -11.60
N LEU A 312 3.08 16.54 -11.39
CA LEU A 312 2.29 15.30 -11.53
C LEU A 312 1.15 15.23 -10.50
N GLY A 313 1.39 15.63 -9.25
CA GLY A 313 0.36 15.68 -8.21
C GLY A 313 -0.75 16.68 -8.51
N GLY A 314 -0.41 17.83 -9.10
CA GLY A 314 -1.38 18.83 -9.56
C GLY A 314 -2.20 18.33 -10.74
N VAL A 315 -1.59 17.62 -11.69
CA VAL A 315 -2.30 16.98 -12.82
C VAL A 315 -3.24 15.89 -12.34
N ASP A 316 -2.76 14.97 -11.51
CA ASP A 316 -3.56 13.87 -10.96
C ASP A 316 -4.72 14.40 -10.12
N GLY A 317 -4.42 15.39 -9.26
CA GLY A 317 -5.40 16.08 -8.45
C GLY A 317 -6.48 16.74 -9.29
N LEU A 318 -6.12 17.42 -10.38
CA LEU A 318 -7.08 18.09 -11.26
C LEU A 318 -7.96 17.09 -12.05
N ILE A 319 -7.38 15.98 -12.51
CA ILE A 319 -8.12 14.91 -13.17
C ILE A 319 -9.14 14.31 -12.18
N LEU A 320 -8.69 13.95 -10.98
CA LEU A 320 -9.57 13.37 -9.95
C LEU A 320 -10.63 14.36 -9.49
N ALA A 321 -10.29 15.63 -9.29
CA ALA A 321 -11.23 16.66 -8.87
C ALA A 321 -12.46 16.77 -9.80
N ARG A 322 -12.28 16.55 -11.11
CA ARG A 322 -13.38 16.58 -12.10
C ARG A 322 -14.30 15.37 -11.98
N GLU A 323 -13.76 14.22 -11.57
CA GLU A 323 -14.51 12.97 -11.50
C GLU A 323 -15.20 12.77 -10.15
N VAL A 324 -14.61 13.28 -9.05
CA VAL A 324 -15.04 12.99 -7.68
C VAL A 324 -16.52 13.32 -7.42
N SER A 325 -17.05 14.41 -7.98
CA SER A 325 -18.47 14.76 -7.87
C SER A 325 -19.37 13.65 -8.45
N SER A 326 -19.07 13.20 -9.67
CA SER A 326 -19.77 12.09 -10.34
C SER A 326 -19.63 10.77 -9.59
N LEU A 327 -18.45 10.50 -9.01
CA LEU A 327 -18.26 9.30 -8.19
C LEU A 327 -19.15 9.35 -6.93
N THR A 328 -19.18 10.48 -6.23
CA THR A 328 -19.96 10.62 -4.99
C THR A 328 -21.48 10.57 -5.22
N SER A 329 -21.98 10.97 -6.39
CA SER A 329 -23.40 10.85 -6.72
C SER A 329 -23.83 9.42 -7.06
N ASN A 330 -22.90 8.57 -7.51
CA ASN A 330 -23.17 7.22 -7.98
C ASN A 330 -22.71 6.11 -7.01
N MET A 331 -21.90 6.46 -6.00
CA MET A 331 -21.43 5.54 -4.97
C MET A 331 -22.18 5.75 -3.66
N TYR A 332 -22.59 4.66 -3.04
CA TYR A 332 -22.95 4.68 -1.62
C TYR A 332 -21.66 4.87 -0.82
N GLN A 333 -21.43 6.05 -0.24
CA GLN A 333 -20.31 6.34 0.67
C GLN A 333 -18.89 5.99 0.14
N PRO A 334 -18.34 6.77 -0.81
CA PRO A 334 -16.96 6.57 -1.26
C PRO A 334 -15.95 6.76 -0.13
N ARG A 335 -14.92 5.90 -0.10
CA ARG A 335 -13.74 6.06 0.75
C ARG A 335 -12.57 6.64 -0.03
N LEU A 336 -11.74 7.44 0.65
CA LEU A 336 -10.56 8.08 0.04
C LEU A 336 -9.57 7.02 -0.44
N SER A 337 -9.34 5.98 0.36
CA SER A 337 -8.42 4.89 0.00
C SER A 337 -8.84 4.14 -1.27
N GLN A 338 -10.15 4.05 -1.55
CA GLN A 338 -10.68 3.35 -2.71
C GLN A 338 -10.46 4.16 -3.99
N ILE A 339 -10.68 5.47 -3.96
CA ILE A 339 -10.45 6.35 -5.12
C ILE A 339 -8.96 6.36 -5.48
N LEU A 340 -8.09 6.52 -4.48
CA LEU A 340 -6.64 6.51 -4.70
C LEU A 340 -6.18 5.15 -5.26
N GLU A 341 -6.64 4.03 -4.70
CA GLU A 341 -6.25 2.71 -5.21
C GLU A 341 -6.76 2.45 -6.63
N MET A 342 -7.98 2.87 -6.96
CA MET A 342 -8.50 2.73 -8.33
C MET A 342 -7.70 3.55 -9.33
N TYR A 343 -7.40 4.81 -9.01
CA TYR A 343 -6.71 5.73 -9.92
C TYR A 343 -5.24 5.35 -10.16
N TYR A 344 -4.54 4.91 -9.12
CA TYR A 344 -3.13 4.52 -9.17
C TYR A 344 -2.90 3.03 -9.47
N SER A 345 -3.96 2.27 -9.76
CA SER A 345 -3.85 0.88 -10.23
C SER A 345 -4.25 0.75 -11.69
N THR A 346 -4.03 -0.44 -12.26
CA THR A 346 -4.46 -0.79 -13.63
C THR A 346 -5.98 -0.94 -13.79
N LYS A 347 -6.76 -0.71 -12.71
CA LYS A 347 -8.23 -0.82 -12.73
C LYS A 347 -8.89 0.42 -13.33
N GLY A 348 -8.36 1.61 -13.02
CA GLY A 348 -9.02 2.89 -13.27
C GLY A 348 -10.30 3.08 -12.43
N LEU A 349 -10.93 4.24 -12.58
CA LEU A 349 -12.19 4.54 -11.91
C LEU A 349 -13.34 3.68 -12.46
N PHE A 350 -14.28 3.28 -11.60
CA PHE A 350 -15.34 2.34 -11.97
C PHE A 350 -16.35 2.86 -13.02
N LEU A 351 -16.59 4.18 -13.09
CA LEU A 351 -17.45 4.79 -14.11
C LEU A 351 -16.75 4.93 -15.46
N ASN A 352 -15.42 5.09 -15.43
CA ASN A 352 -14.60 5.28 -16.61
C ASN A 352 -13.18 4.76 -16.34
N SER A 353 -12.89 3.56 -16.83
CA SER A 353 -11.59 2.91 -16.67
C SER A 353 -10.44 3.66 -17.36
N ASN A 354 -10.74 4.62 -18.26
CA ASN A 354 -9.71 5.46 -18.89
C ASN A 354 -9.21 6.58 -17.96
N ILE A 355 -9.86 6.79 -16.81
CA ILE A 355 -9.34 7.68 -15.77
C ILE A 355 -8.43 6.89 -14.83
N GLN A 356 -7.13 6.94 -15.13
CA GLN A 356 -6.05 6.34 -14.35
C GLN A 356 -4.74 7.10 -14.57
N ALA A 357 -3.82 6.96 -13.61
CA ALA A 357 -2.52 7.63 -13.60
C ALA A 357 -1.69 7.39 -14.88
N CYS A 358 -1.74 6.21 -15.49
CA CYS A 358 -0.98 5.94 -16.72
C CYS A 358 -1.60 6.57 -17.98
N TYR A 359 -2.82 7.11 -17.91
CA TYR A 359 -3.47 7.88 -18.99
C TYR A 359 -3.48 9.40 -18.73
N ARG A 360 -2.61 9.91 -17.83
CA ARG A 360 -2.45 11.34 -17.54
C ARG A 360 -2.36 12.21 -18.80
N GLU A 361 -1.51 11.83 -19.76
CA GLU A 361 -1.27 12.58 -21.00
C GLU A 361 -2.57 12.84 -21.78
N GLN A 362 -3.40 11.81 -21.93
CA GLN A 362 -4.66 11.91 -22.67
C GLN A 362 -5.69 12.75 -21.91
N ASN A 363 -5.79 12.53 -20.59
CA ASN A 363 -6.78 13.20 -19.75
C ASN A 363 -6.48 14.68 -19.56
N ILE A 364 -5.20 15.06 -19.36
CA ILE A 364 -4.82 16.45 -19.13
C ILE A 364 -4.81 17.29 -20.40
N LYS A 365 -4.57 16.67 -21.57
CA LYS A 365 -4.53 17.38 -22.85
C LYS A 365 -5.84 18.13 -23.14
N ASN A 366 -6.98 17.48 -22.90
CA ASN A 366 -8.29 18.09 -23.09
C ASN A 366 -8.50 19.29 -22.15
N ILE A 367 -8.06 19.16 -20.89
CA ILE A 367 -8.15 20.21 -19.87
C ILE A 367 -7.30 21.41 -20.28
N MET A 368 -6.04 21.18 -20.64
CA MET A 368 -5.11 22.25 -21.01
C MET A 368 -5.51 22.95 -22.32
N GLN A 369 -6.15 22.26 -23.26
CA GLN A 369 -6.64 22.88 -24.50
C GLN A 369 -7.86 23.77 -24.28
N THR A 370 -8.79 23.36 -23.40
CA THR A 370 -10.06 24.07 -23.18
C THR A 370 -9.96 25.17 -22.14
N GLU A 371 -9.11 25.01 -21.12
CA GLU A 371 -9.10 25.87 -19.93
C GLU A 371 -7.78 26.61 -19.69
N LYS A 372 -6.89 26.69 -20.70
CA LYS A 372 -5.61 27.42 -20.59
C LYS A 372 -5.77 28.85 -20.06
N GLN A 373 -6.78 29.57 -20.55
CA GLN A 373 -7.05 30.94 -20.12
C GLN A 373 -7.57 31.02 -18.69
N ASN A 374 -8.36 30.04 -18.26
CA ASN A 374 -8.81 29.94 -16.88
C ASN A 374 -7.62 29.66 -15.94
N LEU A 375 -6.74 28.72 -16.31
CA LEU A 375 -5.51 28.44 -15.58
C LEU A 375 -4.65 29.70 -15.42
N LEU A 376 -4.40 30.44 -16.51
CA LEU A 376 -3.66 31.70 -16.46
C LEU A 376 -4.32 32.71 -15.51
N SER A 377 -5.64 32.86 -15.59
CA SER A 377 -6.40 33.75 -14.70
C SER A 377 -6.24 33.35 -13.22
N GLN A 378 -6.36 32.06 -12.90
CA GLN A 378 -6.22 31.58 -11.53
C GLN A 378 -4.80 31.73 -11.00
N ILE A 379 -3.78 31.50 -11.82
CA ILE A 379 -2.36 31.70 -11.46
C ILE A 379 -2.10 33.16 -11.08
N VAL A 380 -2.52 34.11 -11.93
CA VAL A 380 -2.31 35.54 -11.67
C VAL A 380 -3.01 35.98 -10.38
N LYS A 381 -4.28 35.59 -10.20
CA LYS A 381 -5.05 35.90 -8.99
C LYS A 381 -4.39 35.37 -7.73
N PHE A 382 -3.89 34.13 -7.77
CA PHE A 382 -3.26 33.50 -6.61
C PHE A 382 -1.86 34.08 -6.34
N ALA A 383 -1.11 34.46 -7.37
CA ALA A 383 0.16 35.17 -7.22
C ALA A 383 -0.02 36.53 -6.54
N GLU A 384 -1.08 37.28 -6.88
CA GLU A 384 -1.41 38.53 -6.17
C GLU A 384 -1.75 38.29 -4.68
N LEU A 385 -2.36 37.16 -4.33
CA LEU A 385 -2.59 36.79 -2.92
C LEU A 385 -1.29 36.44 -2.20
N LEU A 386 -0.35 35.79 -2.88
CA LEU A 386 0.97 35.45 -2.34
C LEU A 386 1.81 36.71 -2.10
N ASP A 387 1.92 37.62 -3.07
CA ASP A 387 2.59 38.92 -2.90
C ASP A 387 2.03 39.70 -1.70
N ALA A 388 0.70 39.70 -1.55
CA ALA A 388 0.06 40.33 -0.39
C ALA A 388 0.41 39.66 0.96
N LYS A 389 0.84 38.40 0.98
CA LYS A 389 1.21 37.66 2.19
C LYS A 389 2.70 37.73 2.53
N THR A 390 3.57 37.64 1.52
CA THR A 390 5.02 37.42 1.65
C THR A 390 5.80 38.69 1.98
N SER A 391 5.23 39.87 1.73
CA SER A 391 5.92 41.16 1.92
C SER A 391 7.16 41.31 1.02
N SER A 392 7.20 40.66 -0.17
CA SER A 392 8.37 40.52 -1.04
C SER A 392 8.22 41.18 -2.44
N TYR A 393 9.38 41.46 -3.07
CA TYR A 393 9.78 42.28 -4.24
C TYR A 393 8.81 42.75 -5.36
N ILE A 394 7.64 42.15 -5.60
CA ILE A 394 6.84 42.46 -6.80
C ILE A 394 5.83 43.58 -6.51
N ILE A 395 6.14 44.80 -6.95
CA ILE A 395 5.27 45.97 -6.76
C ILE A 395 4.24 46.10 -7.89
N ASP A 396 4.52 45.55 -9.07
CA ASP A 396 3.76 45.82 -10.28
C ASP A 396 2.87 44.63 -10.71
N LYS A 397 1.55 44.87 -10.75
CA LYS A 397 0.56 43.93 -11.28
C LYS A 397 0.81 43.58 -12.75
N SER A 398 1.38 44.50 -13.52
CA SER A 398 1.71 44.27 -14.94
C SER A 398 2.76 43.17 -15.08
N PHE A 399 3.77 43.17 -14.19
CA PHE A 399 4.79 42.12 -14.11
C PHE A 399 4.19 40.76 -13.80
N ILE A 400 3.28 40.65 -12.81
CA ILE A 400 2.63 39.39 -12.46
C ILE A 400 1.87 38.82 -13.66
N ALA A 401 1.15 39.67 -14.41
CA ALA A 401 0.42 39.26 -15.60
C ALA A 401 1.35 38.78 -16.74
N ASP A 402 2.46 39.47 -16.99
CA ASP A 402 3.46 39.09 -17.99
C ASP A 402 4.18 37.79 -17.62
N ALA A 403 4.66 37.68 -16.38
CA ALA A 403 5.29 36.49 -15.83
C ALA A 403 4.32 35.29 -15.85
N GLY A 404 3.04 35.53 -15.57
CA GLY A 404 1.99 34.51 -15.67
C GLY A 404 1.85 33.93 -17.08
N ARG A 405 1.82 34.78 -18.11
CA ARG A 405 1.78 34.31 -19.52
C ARG A 405 2.99 33.46 -19.86
N GLN A 406 4.19 33.95 -19.54
CA GLN A 406 5.43 33.24 -19.82
C GLN A 406 5.50 31.88 -19.09
N THR A 407 5.06 31.85 -17.83
CA THR A 407 5.05 30.65 -17.00
C THR A 407 4.12 29.58 -17.57
N VAL A 408 2.89 29.94 -17.96
CA VAL A 408 1.91 28.99 -18.54
C VAL A 408 2.38 28.41 -19.88
N ASP A 409 2.98 29.23 -20.73
CA ASP A 409 3.48 28.77 -22.03
C ASP A 409 4.66 27.79 -21.88
N ARG A 410 5.60 28.10 -20.98
CA ARG A 410 6.71 27.20 -20.64
C ARG A 410 6.20 25.92 -19.98
N PHE A 411 5.27 26.03 -19.04
CA PHE A 411 4.70 24.88 -18.34
C PHE A 411 3.99 23.93 -19.29
N SER A 412 3.25 24.45 -20.27
CA SER A 412 2.58 23.61 -21.28
C SER A 412 3.56 22.74 -22.08
N SER A 413 4.72 23.31 -22.45
CA SER A 413 5.78 22.60 -23.17
C SER A 413 6.47 21.58 -22.27
N TYR A 414 6.85 21.99 -21.06
CA TYR A 414 7.44 21.12 -20.04
C TYR A 414 6.54 19.92 -19.72
N LEU A 415 5.25 20.15 -19.49
CA LEU A 415 4.31 19.09 -19.14
C LEU A 415 4.16 18.05 -20.27
N SER A 416 4.16 18.52 -21.52
CA SER A 416 4.11 17.64 -22.69
C SER A 416 5.33 16.72 -22.78
N GLU A 417 6.50 17.21 -22.36
CA GLU A 417 7.73 16.41 -22.27
C GLU A 417 7.68 15.42 -21.10
N LEU A 418 7.28 15.89 -19.91
CA LEU A 418 7.18 15.08 -18.70
C LEU A 418 6.27 13.86 -18.87
N LEU A 419 5.15 14.01 -19.58
CA LEU A 419 4.14 12.96 -19.75
C LEU A 419 4.43 12.00 -20.93
N LYS A 420 5.43 12.32 -21.76
CA LYS A 420 5.72 11.59 -23.00
C LYS A 420 6.11 10.14 -22.72
N GLY A 421 5.43 9.20 -23.38
CA GLY A 421 5.78 7.78 -23.33
C GLY A 421 5.23 7.03 -22.11
N THR A 422 4.29 7.64 -21.37
CA THR A 422 3.47 6.94 -20.38
C THR A 422 2.59 5.91 -21.09
N LYS A 423 2.77 4.62 -20.76
CA LYS A 423 1.96 3.52 -21.30
C LYS A 423 1.40 2.71 -20.15
N CYS A 424 0.10 2.44 -20.20
CA CYS A 424 -0.52 1.47 -19.31
C CYS A 424 -0.10 0.07 -19.75
N GLU A 425 0.45 -0.71 -18.84
CA GLU A 425 0.67 -2.13 -19.09
C GLU A 425 -0.70 -2.85 -19.03
N GLU A 426 -1.05 -3.58 -20.08
CA GLU A 426 -2.21 -4.48 -20.10
C GLU A 426 -1.91 -5.74 -19.27
N GLN A 427 -1.78 -5.60 -17.95
CA GLN A 427 -1.67 -6.77 -17.08
C GLN A 427 -3.05 -7.12 -16.53
N MET A 428 -3.58 -8.28 -16.96
CA MET A 428 -4.61 -8.97 -16.18
C MET A 428 -4.02 -9.31 -14.82
N MET A 429 -4.28 -8.47 -13.82
CA MET A 429 -3.83 -8.67 -12.44
C MET A 429 -4.49 -9.94 -11.89
N ARG A 430 -3.81 -11.08 -12.02
CA ARG A 430 -4.12 -12.28 -11.24
C ARG A 430 -3.73 -11.97 -9.80
N LYS A 431 -4.72 -11.76 -8.94
CA LYS A 431 -4.48 -11.59 -7.50
C LYS A 431 -4.69 -12.91 -6.79
N ALA A 432 -3.62 -13.48 -6.26
CA ALA A 432 -3.71 -14.61 -5.36
C ALA A 432 -4.19 -14.17 -3.97
N LYS A 433 -4.89 -15.07 -3.28
CA LYS A 433 -5.26 -14.93 -1.87
C LYS A 433 -4.61 -16.08 -1.13
N VAL A 434 -3.36 -15.89 -0.72
CA VAL A 434 -2.55 -16.93 -0.07
C VAL A 434 -2.17 -16.55 1.35
N TYR A 435 -2.02 -17.55 2.19
CA TYR A 435 -1.36 -17.46 3.47
C TYR A 435 0.07 -17.97 3.29
N LEU A 436 1.00 -17.05 3.06
CA LEU A 436 2.39 -17.35 2.76
C LEU A 436 3.20 -17.43 4.05
N THR A 437 3.83 -18.58 4.28
CA THR A 437 4.92 -18.72 5.25
C THR A 437 6.25 -18.73 4.50
N PHE A 438 7.03 -17.67 4.65
CA PHE A 438 8.32 -17.52 4.00
C PHE A 438 9.44 -17.92 4.96
N VAL A 439 10.10 -19.04 4.67
CA VAL A 439 11.22 -19.56 5.46
C VAL A 439 12.51 -19.13 4.79
N ILE A 440 13.32 -18.33 5.49
CA ILE A 440 14.57 -17.79 4.95
C ILE A 440 15.79 -18.54 5.50
N ASP A 441 16.71 -18.95 4.64
CA ASP A 441 18.07 -19.26 5.06
C ASP A 441 18.80 -17.93 5.23
N GLN A 442 19.29 -17.61 6.44
CA GLN A 442 19.88 -16.30 6.74
C GLN A 442 21.19 -15.99 5.96
N THR A 443 21.54 -16.81 4.97
CA THR A 443 22.71 -16.62 4.11
C THR A 443 22.61 -15.40 3.20
N TRP A 444 21.40 -14.90 2.97
CA TRP A 444 21.16 -13.66 2.23
C TRP A 444 21.37 -12.44 3.12
N LEU A 445 21.97 -11.37 2.56
CA LEU A 445 22.09 -10.09 3.26
C LEU A 445 20.70 -9.60 3.71
N PRO A 446 20.52 -9.18 4.99
CA PRO A 446 19.19 -8.82 5.51
C PRO A 446 18.43 -7.80 4.67
N TYR A 447 19.13 -6.79 4.13
CA TYR A 447 18.52 -5.79 3.25
C TYR A 447 18.04 -6.37 1.92
N LYS A 448 18.77 -7.33 1.33
CA LYS A 448 18.35 -8.04 0.10
C LYS A 448 17.13 -8.93 0.34
N THR A 449 17.08 -9.59 1.49
CA THR A 449 15.91 -10.36 1.91
C THR A 449 14.70 -9.46 2.10
N LEU A 450 14.87 -8.29 2.72
CA LEU A 450 13.80 -7.30 2.84
C LEU A 450 13.31 -6.84 1.46
N GLN A 451 14.20 -6.55 0.51
CA GLN A 451 13.81 -6.19 -0.87
C GLN A 451 12.94 -7.29 -1.51
N LEU A 452 13.30 -8.56 -1.33
CA LEU A 452 12.52 -9.70 -1.82
C LEU A 452 11.15 -9.78 -1.15
N ILE A 453 11.09 -9.65 0.17
CA ILE A 453 9.84 -9.68 0.94
C ILE A 453 8.91 -8.54 0.49
N MET A 454 9.44 -7.32 0.37
CA MET A 454 8.66 -6.15 -0.05
C MET A 454 8.14 -6.32 -1.48
N TYR A 455 8.94 -6.87 -2.39
CA TYR A 455 8.46 -7.20 -3.73
C TYR A 455 7.32 -8.23 -3.70
N LEU A 456 7.49 -9.34 -2.97
CA LEU A 456 6.47 -10.39 -2.86
C LEU A 456 5.19 -9.85 -2.21
N SER A 457 5.31 -8.96 -1.22
CA SER A 457 4.17 -8.32 -0.59
C SER A 457 3.30 -7.55 -1.58
N ARG A 458 3.91 -6.84 -2.53
CA ARG A 458 3.18 -6.11 -3.59
C ARG A 458 2.63 -7.06 -4.64
N ALA A 459 3.44 -8.03 -5.08
CA ALA A 459 3.03 -9.00 -6.10
C ALA A 459 1.84 -9.87 -5.64
N LEU A 460 1.84 -10.31 -4.38
CA LEU A 460 0.78 -11.14 -3.80
C LEU A 460 -0.36 -10.33 -3.18
N ASP A 461 -0.29 -9.00 -3.28
CA ASP A 461 -1.29 -8.08 -2.73
C ASP A 461 -1.52 -8.34 -1.23
N ALA A 462 -0.43 -8.26 -0.45
CA ALA A 462 -0.45 -8.39 1.00
C ALA A 462 -1.28 -7.25 1.61
N SER A 463 -2.55 -7.54 1.88
CA SER A 463 -3.57 -6.58 2.30
C SER A 463 -4.66 -7.30 3.08
N ASP A 464 -5.54 -6.57 3.75
CA ASP A 464 -6.73 -7.16 4.40
C ASP A 464 -7.68 -7.87 3.41
N TYR A 465 -7.57 -7.57 2.11
CA TYR A 465 -8.40 -8.15 1.06
C TYR A 465 -7.71 -9.29 0.28
N GLY A 466 -6.40 -9.39 0.40
CA GLY A 466 -5.55 -10.27 -0.40
C GLY A 466 -4.80 -11.28 0.45
N SER A 467 -3.47 -11.32 0.29
CA SER A 467 -2.62 -12.33 0.93
C SER A 467 -2.14 -11.91 2.33
N THR A 468 -1.71 -12.89 3.12
CA THR A 468 -1.05 -12.68 4.42
C THR A 468 0.35 -13.27 4.35
N ILE A 469 1.35 -12.57 4.91
CA ILE A 469 2.75 -13.00 4.87
C ILE A 469 3.29 -13.16 6.29
N SER A 470 3.90 -14.31 6.56
CA SER A 470 4.73 -14.56 7.74
C SER A 470 6.14 -14.88 7.30
N VAL A 471 7.14 -14.48 8.09
CA VAL A 471 8.55 -14.76 7.79
C VAL A 471 9.18 -15.48 8.97
N LEU A 472 9.79 -16.64 8.71
CA LEU A 472 10.45 -17.49 9.69
C LEU A 472 11.94 -17.56 9.43
N ASN A 473 12.73 -17.54 10.50
CA ASN A 473 14.12 -17.98 10.43
C ASN A 473 14.15 -19.49 10.14
N GLY A 474 14.77 -19.88 9.03
CA GLY A 474 14.90 -21.28 8.63
C GLY A 474 15.78 -22.12 9.55
N GLN A 475 16.72 -21.54 10.28
CA GLN A 475 17.62 -22.28 11.19
C GLN A 475 16.96 -22.57 12.54
N THR A 476 16.38 -21.55 13.17
CA THR A 476 15.82 -21.64 14.53
C THR A 476 14.31 -21.93 14.55
N GLY A 477 13.60 -21.62 13.46
CA GLY A 477 12.13 -21.60 13.45
C GLY A 477 11.53 -20.33 14.06
N TYR A 478 12.34 -19.36 14.50
CA TYR A 478 11.83 -18.13 15.10
C TYR A 478 10.97 -17.33 14.10
N THR A 479 9.85 -16.77 14.55
CA THR A 479 8.98 -15.94 13.72
C THR A 479 9.46 -14.49 13.75
N ILE A 480 9.92 -13.99 12.61
CA ILE A 480 10.40 -12.61 12.44
C ILE A 480 9.22 -11.67 12.12
N VAL A 481 8.36 -12.10 11.19
CA VAL A 481 7.13 -11.39 10.82
C VAL A 481 5.97 -12.34 11.03
N ASP A 482 4.98 -11.91 11.80
CA ASP A 482 3.84 -12.76 12.20
C ASP A 482 2.54 -12.27 11.55
N ASP A 483 1.95 -13.08 10.67
CA ASP A 483 0.63 -12.87 10.06
C ASP A 483 0.37 -11.44 9.54
N ALA A 484 1.37 -10.83 8.90
CA ALA A 484 1.27 -9.46 8.44
C ALA A 484 0.38 -9.34 7.19
N ARG A 485 -0.55 -8.36 7.23
CA ARG A 485 -1.56 -8.09 6.19
C ARG A 485 -1.40 -6.73 5.52
N ASN A 486 -0.23 -6.11 5.65
CA ASN A 486 0.09 -4.85 5.00
C ASN A 486 1.62 -4.71 4.93
N THR A 487 2.09 -3.95 3.94
CA THR A 487 3.52 -3.75 3.69
C THR A 487 4.21 -3.02 4.85
N SER A 488 3.46 -2.14 5.51
CA SER A 488 3.91 -1.34 6.66
C SER A 488 4.27 -2.20 7.87
N SER A 489 3.43 -3.16 8.28
CA SER A 489 3.73 -4.09 9.39
C SER A 489 4.86 -5.04 9.04
N ILE A 490 4.93 -5.51 7.79
CA ILE A 490 6.04 -6.36 7.33
C ILE A 490 7.38 -5.63 7.53
N TYR A 491 7.46 -4.39 7.05
CA TYR A 491 8.65 -3.56 7.16
C TYR A 491 9.02 -3.28 8.63
N SER A 492 8.05 -2.87 9.45
CA SER A 492 8.30 -2.56 10.87
C SER A 492 8.73 -3.78 11.68
N ASN A 493 8.08 -4.93 11.51
CA ASN A 493 8.45 -6.15 12.22
C ASN A 493 9.84 -6.65 11.81
N TRP A 494 10.15 -6.61 10.52
CA TRP A 494 11.46 -7.01 10.02
C TRP A 494 12.58 -6.12 10.58
N THR A 495 12.42 -4.80 10.46
CA THR A 495 13.44 -3.82 10.89
C THR A 495 13.63 -3.76 12.40
N ALA A 496 12.62 -4.13 13.18
CA ALA A 496 12.72 -4.24 14.64
C ALA A 496 13.46 -5.52 15.10
N SER A 497 13.56 -6.55 14.25
CA SER A 497 14.17 -7.82 14.64
C SER A 497 15.70 -7.78 14.49
N PRO A 498 16.47 -8.25 15.49
CA PRO A 498 17.90 -8.44 15.32
C PRO A 498 18.18 -9.61 14.35
N HIS A 499 18.93 -9.35 13.27
CA HIS A 499 19.33 -10.37 12.31
C HIS A 499 20.71 -10.97 12.65
N THR A 500 20.90 -11.34 13.92
CA THR A 500 22.18 -11.84 14.47
C THR A 500 22.21 -13.36 14.66
N GLU A 501 21.18 -14.07 14.18
CA GLU A 501 21.03 -15.51 14.34
C GLU A 501 21.96 -16.31 13.41
N PRO A 502 22.22 -17.61 13.70
CA PRO A 502 23.15 -18.42 12.91
C PRO A 502 22.66 -18.64 11.48
N TYR A 503 23.61 -18.53 10.54
CA TYR A 503 23.40 -18.78 9.12
C TYR A 503 23.07 -20.25 8.84
N GLY A 504 22.04 -20.50 8.02
CA GLY A 504 21.68 -21.83 7.54
C GLY A 504 20.18 -22.07 7.46
N LEU A 505 19.81 -23.31 7.11
CA LEU A 505 18.44 -23.81 7.12
C LEU A 505 18.39 -25.16 7.86
N SER A 506 17.57 -25.23 8.91
CA SER A 506 17.14 -26.49 9.49
C SER A 506 15.70 -26.75 9.07
N LEU A 507 15.54 -27.50 7.97
CA LEU A 507 14.22 -27.82 7.44
C LEU A 507 13.28 -28.45 8.48
N PRO A 508 13.72 -29.38 9.35
CA PRO A 508 12.85 -29.90 10.41
C PRO A 508 12.34 -28.82 11.38
N ASN A 509 13.18 -27.88 11.83
CA ASN A 509 12.77 -26.81 12.76
C ASN A 509 11.75 -25.86 12.12
N ALA A 510 12.00 -25.48 10.86
CA ALA A 510 11.07 -24.67 10.08
C ALA A 510 9.72 -25.38 9.90
N LEU A 511 9.73 -26.68 9.60
CA LEU A 511 8.50 -27.48 9.43
C LEU A 511 7.75 -27.69 10.76
N ILE A 512 8.44 -27.87 11.88
CA ILE A 512 7.80 -27.94 13.21
C ILE A 512 7.05 -26.64 13.49
N THR A 513 7.69 -25.50 13.25
CA THR A 513 7.08 -24.19 13.44
C THR A 513 5.89 -24.00 12.49
N LEU A 514 6.05 -24.35 11.21
CA LEU A 514 4.97 -24.30 10.22
C LEU A 514 3.76 -25.13 10.68
N LYS A 515 3.99 -26.35 11.17
CA LYS A 515 2.94 -27.22 11.70
C LYS A 515 2.21 -26.56 12.88
N GLN A 516 2.94 -26.04 13.86
CA GLN A 516 2.36 -25.35 15.02
C GLN A 516 1.52 -24.14 14.61
N ARG A 517 1.99 -23.35 13.63
CA ARG A 517 1.24 -22.21 13.10
C ARG A 517 -0.07 -22.63 12.44
N LEU A 518 -0.04 -23.70 11.63
CA LEU A 518 -1.23 -24.25 11.00
C LEU A 518 -2.23 -24.77 12.03
N GLU A 519 -1.75 -25.45 13.08
CA GLU A 519 -2.58 -25.92 14.19
C GLU A 519 -3.25 -24.76 14.95
N ASN A 520 -2.47 -23.74 15.33
CA ASN A 520 -3.00 -22.54 16.00
C ASN A 520 -4.04 -21.81 15.15
N ARG A 521 -3.82 -21.77 13.83
CA ARG A 521 -4.77 -21.17 12.90
C ARG A 521 -6.06 -21.96 12.82
N ILE A 522 -5.97 -23.28 12.65
CA ILE A 522 -7.13 -24.19 12.64
C ILE A 522 -7.94 -24.03 13.92
N GLU A 523 -7.28 -23.92 15.08
CA GLU A 523 -7.94 -23.71 16.36
C GLU A 523 -8.68 -22.37 16.43
N LYS A 524 -8.07 -21.28 15.96
CA LYS A 524 -8.73 -19.97 15.86
C LYS A 524 -9.96 -20.01 14.96
N GLU A 525 -9.84 -20.61 13.78
CA GLU A 525 -10.94 -20.76 12.81
C GLU A 525 -12.09 -21.60 13.41
N LYS A 526 -11.75 -22.70 14.10
CA LYS A 526 -12.73 -23.55 14.82
C LYS A 526 -13.47 -22.78 15.92
N ASN A 527 -12.75 -22.03 16.75
CA ASN A 527 -13.32 -21.31 17.89
C ASN A 527 -14.24 -20.17 17.46
N GLN A 528 -13.95 -19.54 16.32
CA GLN A 528 -14.75 -18.44 15.78
C GLN A 528 -15.83 -18.90 14.80
N ASN A 529 -15.78 -20.17 14.35
CA ASN A 529 -16.59 -20.70 13.25
C ASN A 529 -16.48 -19.84 11.98
N ILE A 530 -15.29 -19.30 11.71
CA ILE A 530 -14.99 -18.46 10.55
C ILE A 530 -14.05 -19.24 9.64
N TYR A 531 -14.48 -19.49 8.41
CA TYR A 531 -13.66 -20.10 7.37
C TYR A 531 -13.12 -19.03 6.42
N THR A 532 -11.91 -19.25 5.91
CA THR A 532 -11.29 -18.37 4.91
C THR A 532 -10.88 -19.18 3.70
N SER A 533 -11.07 -18.63 2.51
CA SER A 533 -10.72 -19.29 1.26
C SER A 533 -9.23 -19.20 0.91
N SER A 534 -8.37 -18.73 1.82
CA SER A 534 -6.96 -18.47 1.52
C SER A 534 -6.17 -19.78 1.44
N SER A 535 -5.42 -19.99 0.36
CA SER A 535 -4.59 -21.20 0.22
C SER A 535 -3.28 -21.06 0.98
N CYS A 536 -2.87 -22.12 1.69
CA CYS A 536 -1.62 -22.11 2.44
C CYS A 536 -0.45 -22.41 1.50
N VAL A 537 0.58 -21.57 1.55
CA VAL A 537 1.81 -21.77 0.78
C VAL A 537 3.00 -21.57 1.71
N ALA A 538 3.97 -22.48 1.66
CA ALA A 538 5.24 -22.35 2.36
C ALA A 538 6.37 -22.24 1.33
N LEU A 539 6.99 -21.05 1.27
CA LEU A 539 8.15 -20.77 0.42
C LEU A 539 9.41 -20.97 1.24
N VAL A 540 10.24 -21.96 0.89
CA VAL A 540 11.43 -22.34 1.64
C VAL A 540 12.69 -21.99 0.85
N MET A 541 13.49 -21.05 1.36
CA MET A 541 14.79 -20.69 0.81
C MET A 541 15.83 -21.70 1.29
N GLY A 542 16.13 -22.66 0.43
CA GLY A 542 17.13 -23.70 0.64
C GLY A 542 18.33 -23.55 -0.29
N TYR A 543 18.70 -22.31 -0.62
CA TYR A 543 19.69 -22.00 -1.65
C TYR A 543 21.05 -22.63 -1.34
N SER A 544 21.56 -22.37 -0.13
CA SER A 544 22.93 -22.68 0.28
C SER A 544 23.08 -24.00 1.05
N THR A 545 21.97 -24.56 1.55
CA THR A 545 22.02 -25.60 2.58
C THR A 545 21.81 -27.00 2.01
N ASN A 546 22.71 -27.92 2.37
CA ASN A 546 22.58 -29.35 2.14
C ASN A 546 21.75 -29.98 3.27
N ILE A 547 20.80 -30.86 2.95
CA ILE A 547 19.96 -31.55 3.94
C ILE A 547 20.61 -32.90 4.27
N PRO A 548 21.07 -33.12 5.52
CA PRO A 548 21.60 -34.42 5.92
C PRO A 548 20.50 -35.50 5.93
N ASP A 549 20.86 -36.76 5.73
CA ASP A 549 19.88 -37.87 5.61
C ASP A 549 18.95 -37.99 6.83
N SER A 550 19.45 -37.72 8.04
CA SER A 550 18.65 -37.73 9.27
C SER A 550 17.55 -36.66 9.25
N ASP A 551 17.89 -35.46 8.74
CA ASP A 551 16.94 -34.36 8.63
C ASP A 551 16.00 -34.57 7.46
N TYR A 552 16.45 -35.22 6.39
CA TYR A 552 15.60 -35.60 5.27
C TYR A 552 14.45 -36.53 5.72
N GLU A 553 14.76 -37.63 6.44
CA GLU A 553 13.70 -38.54 6.90
C GLU A 553 12.77 -37.88 7.92
N ARG A 554 13.31 -37.00 8.78
CA ARG A 554 12.51 -36.23 9.72
C ARG A 554 11.59 -35.23 9.00
N ALA A 555 12.12 -34.49 8.03
CA ALA A 555 11.37 -33.55 7.22
C ALA A 555 10.25 -34.26 6.43
N LYS A 556 10.55 -35.41 5.84
CA LYS A 556 9.57 -36.25 5.13
C LYS A 556 8.42 -36.69 6.03
N SER A 557 8.71 -37.11 7.26
CA SER A 557 7.69 -37.45 8.26
C SER A 557 6.84 -36.23 8.65
N LEU A 558 7.48 -35.08 8.88
CA LEU A 558 6.80 -33.82 9.20
C LEU A 558 5.91 -33.34 8.06
N ILE A 559 6.37 -33.37 6.81
CA ILE A 559 5.58 -32.99 5.63
C ILE A 559 4.31 -33.83 5.54
N ARG A 560 4.40 -35.16 5.67
CA ARG A 560 3.21 -36.03 5.70
C ARG A 560 2.25 -35.66 6.82
N SER A 561 2.78 -35.37 8.01
CA SER A 561 1.96 -34.92 9.14
C SER A 561 1.32 -33.55 8.92
N ILE A 562 1.97 -32.65 8.19
CA ILE A 562 1.42 -31.32 7.90
C ILE A 562 0.36 -31.43 6.81
N LYS A 563 0.62 -32.20 5.75
CA LYS A 563 -0.31 -32.45 4.64
C LYS A 563 -1.55 -33.21 5.08
N SER A 564 -1.47 -34.05 6.12
CA SER A 564 -2.65 -34.67 6.70
C SER A 564 -3.54 -33.68 7.45
N LEU A 565 -2.95 -32.63 8.04
CA LEU A 565 -3.65 -31.51 8.69
C LEU A 565 -4.23 -30.52 7.65
N ASN A 566 -3.44 -30.17 6.64
CA ASN A 566 -3.84 -29.28 5.55
C ASN A 566 -3.36 -29.84 4.19
N PRO A 567 -4.20 -30.63 3.52
CA PRO A 567 -3.89 -31.24 2.23
C PRO A 567 -3.61 -30.23 1.10
N ASP A 568 -4.19 -29.04 1.16
CA ASP A 568 -4.02 -27.98 0.16
C ASP A 568 -2.76 -27.15 0.35
N LEU A 569 -1.98 -27.36 1.43
CA LEU A 569 -0.69 -26.69 1.61
C LEU A 569 0.22 -26.99 0.42
N ARG A 570 0.79 -25.95 -0.21
CA ARG A 570 1.84 -26.10 -1.24
C ARG A 570 3.20 -25.72 -0.68
N LEU A 571 4.17 -26.61 -0.81
CA LEU A 571 5.56 -26.33 -0.48
C LEU A 571 6.30 -25.93 -1.77
N ILE A 572 6.88 -24.74 -1.76
CA ILE A 572 7.71 -24.23 -2.85
C ILE A 572 9.13 -24.11 -2.32
N TYR A 573 10.02 -24.95 -2.83
CA TYR A 573 11.43 -24.96 -2.45
C TYR A 573 12.22 -24.14 -3.45
N VAL A 574 13.05 -23.23 -2.96
CA VAL A 574 14.01 -22.48 -3.75
C VAL A 574 15.38 -23.04 -3.45
N ALA A 575 15.98 -23.72 -4.41
CA ALA A 575 17.25 -24.43 -4.24
C ALA A 575 18.27 -23.99 -5.29
N SER A 576 19.56 -24.04 -4.96
CA SER A 576 20.59 -23.95 -5.99
C SER A 576 20.56 -25.17 -6.91
N TRP A 577 21.05 -25.02 -8.14
CA TRP A 577 21.20 -26.13 -9.09
C TRP A 577 21.85 -27.39 -8.45
N ARG A 578 22.86 -27.18 -7.59
CA ARG A 578 23.58 -28.27 -6.90
C ARG A 578 22.72 -29.01 -5.87
N ASN A 579 21.84 -28.31 -5.16
CA ASN A 579 21.03 -28.87 -4.09
C ASN A 579 19.62 -29.31 -4.53
N ASN A 580 19.22 -28.97 -5.77
CA ASN A 580 17.90 -29.25 -6.34
C ASN A 580 17.43 -30.70 -6.09
N PHE A 581 18.29 -31.68 -6.31
CA PHE A 581 17.93 -33.10 -6.22
C PHE A 581 17.38 -33.50 -4.83
N MET A 582 17.87 -32.89 -3.76
CA MET A 582 17.43 -33.20 -2.39
C MET A 582 15.99 -32.74 -2.15
N TYR A 583 15.67 -31.53 -2.63
CA TYR A 583 14.32 -30.97 -2.54
C TYR A 583 13.36 -31.65 -3.51
N ALA A 584 13.82 -32.01 -4.71
CA ALA A 584 13.03 -32.78 -5.68
C ALA A 584 12.57 -34.12 -5.07
N ARG A 585 13.45 -34.82 -4.35
CA ARG A 585 13.14 -36.07 -3.63
C ARG A 585 12.07 -35.89 -2.54
N LEU A 586 11.86 -34.68 -2.02
CA LEU A 586 10.75 -34.40 -1.08
C LEU A 586 9.41 -34.23 -1.81
N THR A 587 9.43 -33.85 -3.09
CA THR A 587 8.23 -33.66 -3.92
C THR A 587 7.70 -34.93 -4.59
N GLU A 588 8.49 -36.01 -4.61
CA GLU A 588 8.12 -37.29 -5.25
C GLU A 588 6.96 -38.05 -4.55
N SER A 589 6.54 -37.62 -3.36
CA SER A 589 5.45 -38.28 -2.65
C SER A 589 4.07 -37.90 -3.20
N THR A 590 3.08 -38.81 -3.11
CA THR A 590 1.71 -38.56 -3.57
C THR A 590 1.07 -37.34 -2.92
N ASP A 591 1.42 -37.07 -1.66
CA ASP A 591 0.90 -35.94 -0.87
C ASP A 591 1.59 -34.59 -1.22
N SER A 592 2.63 -34.65 -2.06
CA SER A 592 3.48 -33.52 -2.47
C SER A 592 3.51 -33.28 -3.98
N HIS A 593 2.61 -33.88 -4.76
CA HIS A 593 2.56 -33.69 -6.22
C HIS A 593 2.31 -32.22 -6.66
N ASP A 594 1.66 -31.41 -5.80
CA ASP A 594 1.46 -29.97 -6.02
C ASP A 594 2.66 -29.11 -5.57
N ASP A 595 3.63 -29.70 -4.87
CA ASP A 595 4.83 -29.02 -4.41
C ASP A 595 5.77 -28.76 -5.59
N LYS A 596 6.55 -27.68 -5.51
CA LYS A 596 7.43 -27.24 -6.60
C LYS A 596 8.83 -26.99 -6.09
N VAL A 597 9.81 -27.26 -6.94
CA VAL A 597 11.20 -26.84 -6.74
C VAL A 597 11.55 -25.85 -7.84
N ILE A 598 12.03 -24.68 -7.43
CA ILE A 598 12.53 -23.62 -8.30
C ILE A 598 14.04 -23.58 -8.13
N THR A 599 14.74 -23.77 -9.25
CA THR A 599 16.20 -23.82 -9.27
C THR A 599 16.79 -22.47 -9.62
N ILE A 600 17.75 -22.02 -8.81
CA ILE A 600 18.57 -20.83 -9.04
C ILE A 600 19.99 -21.28 -9.42
N ASP A 601 20.63 -20.55 -10.33
CA ASP A 601 22.04 -20.76 -10.70
C ASP A 601 22.97 -20.72 -9.48
N ALA A 602 24.01 -21.55 -9.54
CA ALA A 602 24.88 -21.86 -8.39
C ALA A 602 25.91 -20.75 -8.06
N ASP A 603 26.01 -19.71 -8.87
CA ASP A 603 26.93 -18.59 -8.69
C ASP A 603 26.38 -17.50 -7.75
N GLY A 604 25.11 -17.62 -7.31
CA GLY A 604 24.47 -16.71 -6.36
C GLY A 604 24.32 -15.28 -6.90
N SER A 605 24.58 -15.09 -8.19
CA SER A 605 24.69 -13.78 -8.82
C SER A 605 23.39 -13.32 -9.47
N ILE A 606 22.30 -14.10 -9.38
CA ILE A 606 21.04 -13.76 -10.00
C ILE A 606 20.54 -12.41 -9.44
N PRO A 607 20.50 -11.34 -10.25
CA PRO A 607 19.87 -10.10 -9.84
C PRO A 607 18.43 -10.44 -9.46
N LEU A 608 17.93 -9.99 -8.29
CA LEU A 608 16.54 -10.25 -7.85
C LEU A 608 15.54 -10.16 -9.04
N ARG A 609 15.72 -9.19 -9.93
CA ARG A 609 14.91 -8.95 -11.12
C ARG A 609 14.66 -10.16 -12.03
N SER A 610 15.59 -11.10 -12.21
CA SER A 610 15.38 -12.29 -13.06
C SER A 610 14.83 -13.49 -12.30
N PHE A 611 15.02 -13.54 -10.98
CA PHE A 611 14.45 -14.56 -10.11
C PHE A 611 12.96 -14.30 -9.82
N LEU A 612 12.59 -13.04 -9.65
CA LEU A 612 11.25 -12.63 -9.22
C LEU A 612 10.10 -13.13 -10.12
N PRO A 613 10.18 -13.07 -11.46
CA PRO A 613 9.11 -13.60 -12.33
C PRO A 613 8.90 -15.12 -12.16
N GLN A 614 9.97 -15.88 -11.90
CA GLN A 614 9.89 -17.34 -11.72
C GLN A 614 9.14 -17.73 -10.44
N LEU A 615 9.15 -16.86 -9.42
CA LEU A 615 8.36 -17.04 -8.20
C LEU A 615 6.89 -16.63 -8.37
N GLN A 616 6.62 -15.63 -9.21
CA GLN A 616 5.28 -15.07 -9.36
C GLN A 616 4.30 -16.11 -9.92
N ASP A 617 4.64 -16.80 -11.01
CA ASP A 617 3.71 -17.74 -11.65
C ASP A 617 3.21 -18.85 -10.71
N PRO A 618 4.08 -19.57 -9.96
CA PRO A 618 3.64 -20.59 -9.01
C PRO A 618 2.81 -20.05 -7.84
N LEU A 619 3.03 -18.80 -7.42
CA LEU A 619 2.31 -18.18 -6.31
C LEU A 619 0.97 -17.56 -6.74
N LEU A 620 0.92 -16.94 -7.92
CA LEU A 620 -0.27 -16.28 -8.47
C LEU A 620 -1.28 -17.24 -9.09
N SER A 621 -0.83 -18.44 -9.48
CA SER A 621 -1.70 -19.48 -10.04
C SER A 621 -2.41 -20.35 -8.99
N VAL A 622 -2.10 -20.19 -7.70
CA VAL A 622 -2.72 -21.00 -6.64
C VAL A 622 -4.22 -20.69 -6.53
N PRO A 623 -5.11 -21.66 -6.81
CA PRO A 623 -6.55 -21.46 -6.61
C PRO A 623 -6.85 -21.34 -5.12
N ARG A 624 -7.91 -20.62 -4.77
CA ARG A 624 -8.40 -20.48 -3.39
C ARG A 624 -8.86 -21.83 -2.84
N SER A 625 -8.52 -22.15 -1.60
CA SER A 625 -8.88 -23.43 -0.98
C SER A 625 -10.25 -23.34 -0.32
N LEU A 626 -11.10 -24.34 -0.56
CA LEU A 626 -12.37 -24.53 0.10
C LEU A 626 -12.24 -25.73 1.05
N SER A 627 -11.99 -25.43 2.32
CA SER A 627 -11.73 -26.42 3.35
C SER A 627 -12.99 -27.07 3.92
N ALA A 628 -12.85 -28.32 4.34
CA ALA A 628 -13.87 -29.05 5.05
C ALA A 628 -14.10 -28.49 6.47
N PRO A 629 -15.29 -28.71 7.06
CA PRO A 629 -15.58 -28.25 8.40
C PRO A 629 -14.76 -29.04 9.43
N TYR A 630 -14.53 -28.44 10.61
CA TYR A 630 -13.82 -29.13 11.69
C TYR A 630 -14.75 -30.14 12.40
N CYS A 631 -14.24 -31.32 12.72
CA CYS A 631 -15.06 -32.34 13.37
C CYS A 631 -15.52 -31.88 14.78
N SER A 632 -16.82 -31.69 14.93
CA SER A 632 -17.52 -31.48 16.21
C SER A 632 -18.73 -32.44 16.26
N ILE A 633 -19.41 -32.57 17.40
CA ILE A 633 -20.58 -33.45 17.54
C ILE A 633 -21.75 -32.85 16.74
N GLY A 634 -21.80 -33.16 15.44
CA GLY A 634 -22.78 -32.66 14.47
C GLY A 634 -22.21 -32.60 13.05
N GLN A 635 -23.05 -32.75 12.02
CA GLN A 635 -22.65 -32.51 10.63
C GLN A 635 -22.37 -31.01 10.44
N GLY A 636 -21.09 -30.64 10.42
CA GLY A 636 -20.68 -29.26 10.17
C GLY A 636 -20.87 -28.87 8.71
N GLU A 637 -21.24 -27.61 8.46
CA GLU A 637 -21.22 -26.98 7.14
C GLU A 637 -20.08 -25.94 7.15
N SER A 638 -19.27 -25.88 6.09
CA SER A 638 -18.28 -24.81 5.93
C SER A 638 -18.93 -23.63 5.20
N TYR A 639 -18.79 -22.42 5.72
CA TYR A 639 -19.37 -21.21 5.16
C TYR A 639 -18.29 -20.17 4.83
N PHE A 640 -18.29 -19.69 3.59
CA PHE A 640 -17.34 -18.71 3.08
C PHE A 640 -18.10 -17.49 2.57
N GLU A 641 -17.75 -16.31 3.09
CA GLU A 641 -18.21 -15.01 2.59
C GLU A 641 -17.14 -14.40 1.69
N GLU A 642 -17.49 -14.13 0.43
CA GLU A 642 -16.54 -13.70 -0.59
C GLU A 642 -17.03 -12.48 -1.37
N TYR A 643 -16.05 -11.71 -1.86
CA TYR A 643 -16.24 -10.50 -2.65
C TYR A 643 -15.44 -10.65 -3.94
N ILE A 644 -16.08 -10.41 -5.09
CA ILE A 644 -15.46 -10.52 -6.40
C ILE A 644 -15.43 -9.16 -7.11
N THR A 645 -14.28 -8.84 -7.69
CA THR A 645 -14.08 -7.64 -8.51
C THR A 645 -14.46 -7.93 -9.96
N PRO A 646 -15.21 -7.04 -10.64
CA PRO A 646 -15.47 -7.16 -12.08
C PRO A 646 -14.18 -7.33 -12.89
N GLY A 647 -14.21 -8.23 -13.89
CA GLY A 647 -13.04 -8.55 -14.73
C GLY A 647 -11.98 -9.46 -14.08
N GLN A 648 -12.12 -9.81 -12.79
CA GLN A 648 -11.18 -10.68 -12.06
C GLN A 648 -11.89 -11.96 -11.59
N PRO A 649 -11.84 -13.06 -12.36
CA PRO A 649 -12.46 -14.32 -11.97
C PRO A 649 -11.84 -14.86 -10.67
N LEU A 650 -12.67 -15.37 -9.78
CA LEU A 650 -12.22 -16.09 -8.60
C LEU A 650 -12.31 -17.59 -8.83
N LYS A 651 -11.19 -18.27 -8.61
CA LYS A 651 -11.06 -19.71 -8.77
C LYS A 651 -10.84 -20.39 -7.44
N TYR A 652 -11.66 -21.38 -7.16
CA TYR A 652 -11.63 -22.18 -5.94
C TYR A 652 -11.34 -23.64 -6.25
N ARG A 653 -10.77 -24.34 -5.26
CA ARG A 653 -10.48 -25.77 -5.30
C ARG A 653 -10.94 -26.43 -4.01
N ILE A 654 -11.60 -27.57 -4.14
CA ILE A 654 -11.81 -28.53 -3.05
C ILE A 654 -10.82 -29.67 -3.26
N HIS A 655 -9.91 -29.87 -2.30
CA HIS A 655 -8.89 -30.92 -2.36
C HIS A 655 -9.53 -32.33 -2.32
N PRO A 656 -9.00 -33.32 -3.07
CA PRO A 656 -9.53 -34.69 -3.06
C PRO A 656 -9.59 -35.34 -1.69
N ALA A 657 -8.65 -35.00 -0.80
CA ALA A 657 -8.60 -35.53 0.55
C ALA A 657 -9.91 -35.26 1.35
N TYR A 658 -10.60 -34.15 1.09
CA TYR A 658 -11.87 -33.81 1.75
C TYR A 658 -13.08 -34.57 1.17
N LEU A 659 -12.92 -35.19 0.00
CA LEU A 659 -13.97 -35.88 -0.74
C LEU A 659 -14.04 -37.37 -0.42
N CYS A 660 -12.97 -37.96 0.14
CA CYS A 660 -12.90 -39.36 0.50
C CYS A 660 -14.08 -39.76 1.41
N GLY A 661 -14.69 -40.91 1.14
CA GLY A 661 -15.74 -41.49 2.01
C GLY A 661 -17.02 -40.66 2.15
N SER A 662 -17.21 -39.64 1.30
CA SER A 662 -18.43 -38.84 1.24
C SER A 662 -19.38 -39.44 0.21
N ASP A 663 -20.63 -39.71 0.59
CA ASP A 663 -21.64 -40.28 -0.33
C ASP A 663 -22.27 -39.19 -1.20
N GLU A 664 -22.48 -37.99 -0.65
CA GLU A 664 -23.02 -36.84 -1.37
C GLU A 664 -22.33 -35.55 -0.91
N LEU A 665 -21.88 -34.74 -1.88
CA LEU A 665 -21.40 -33.38 -1.66
C LEU A 665 -22.41 -32.38 -2.22
N THR A 666 -22.81 -31.41 -1.39
CA THR A 666 -23.61 -30.26 -1.80
C THR A 666 -22.81 -28.98 -1.68
N ILE A 667 -22.69 -28.26 -2.79
CA ILE A 667 -22.10 -26.92 -2.86
C ILE A 667 -23.23 -25.94 -3.14
N LYS A 668 -23.56 -25.11 -2.15
CA LYS A 668 -24.56 -24.04 -2.27
C LYS A 668 -23.84 -22.72 -2.52
N VAL A 669 -24.17 -22.03 -3.62
CA VAL A 669 -23.73 -20.65 -3.87
C VAL A 669 -24.93 -19.73 -3.77
N THR A 670 -24.81 -18.69 -2.96
CA THR A 670 -25.86 -17.68 -2.73
C THR A 670 -25.36 -16.32 -3.18
N ASN A 671 -25.98 -15.76 -4.22
CA ASN A 671 -25.67 -14.41 -4.65
C ASN A 671 -26.37 -13.39 -3.73
N ARG A 672 -25.71 -12.27 -3.44
CA ARG A 672 -26.31 -11.17 -2.67
C ARG A 672 -26.79 -10.06 -3.61
N GLU A 673 -27.21 -8.94 -3.04
CA GLU A 673 -27.86 -7.86 -3.76
C GLU A 673 -26.94 -6.85 -4.45
N TYR A 674 -25.71 -7.25 -4.76
CA TYR A 674 -24.64 -6.36 -5.21
C TYR A 674 -24.46 -6.39 -6.72
N GLY A 675 -25.09 -7.34 -7.41
CA GLY A 675 -24.93 -7.56 -8.84
C GLY A 675 -25.35 -8.96 -9.26
N SER A 676 -24.96 -9.36 -10.47
CA SER A 676 -25.15 -10.72 -10.98
C SER A 676 -23.81 -11.41 -11.20
N ILE A 677 -23.77 -12.72 -10.92
CA ILE A 677 -22.57 -13.55 -11.05
C ILE A 677 -22.83 -14.76 -11.94
N GLN A 678 -21.79 -15.32 -12.53
CA GLN A 678 -21.79 -16.68 -13.08
C GLN A 678 -21.01 -17.58 -12.14
N VAL A 679 -21.49 -18.79 -11.93
CA VAL A 679 -20.74 -19.83 -11.24
C VAL A 679 -20.63 -21.05 -12.13
N CYS A 680 -19.42 -21.56 -12.28
CA CYS A 680 -19.11 -22.77 -13.03
C CYS A 680 -18.44 -23.79 -12.12
N LYS A 681 -18.75 -25.07 -12.33
CA LYS A 681 -18.07 -26.21 -11.69
C LYS A 681 -17.34 -27.04 -12.75
N SER A 682 -16.13 -27.50 -12.42
CA SER A 682 -15.29 -28.38 -13.25
C SER A 682 -14.52 -29.41 -12.41
N ARG A 683 -14.11 -30.53 -13.01
CA ARG A 683 -13.13 -31.50 -12.46
C ARG A 683 -11.69 -31.27 -12.92
N SER A 684 -11.51 -30.47 -13.97
CA SER A 684 -10.21 -30.08 -14.51
C SER A 684 -9.90 -28.64 -14.16
N GLU A 685 -8.62 -28.36 -13.90
CA GLU A 685 -8.14 -27.00 -13.70
C GLU A 685 -8.22 -26.18 -14.99
N LYS A 686 -8.00 -26.80 -16.16
CA LYS A 686 -8.11 -26.12 -17.46
C LYS A 686 -9.50 -26.31 -18.03
N ALA A 687 -10.02 -25.23 -18.63
CA ALA A 687 -11.38 -25.16 -19.15
C ALA A 687 -11.64 -26.05 -20.37
N SER A 688 -11.69 -27.36 -20.17
CA SER A 688 -11.89 -28.33 -21.25
C SER A 688 -13.06 -29.26 -20.91
N GLY A 689 -14.15 -29.10 -21.66
CA GLY A 689 -15.22 -30.09 -21.83
C GLY A 689 -16.31 -30.18 -20.76
N ASP A 690 -15.98 -30.11 -19.46
CA ASP A 690 -16.88 -30.53 -18.38
C ASP A 690 -17.33 -29.37 -17.46
N TYR A 691 -17.84 -28.28 -18.07
CA TYR A 691 -18.27 -27.06 -17.37
C TYR A 691 -19.78 -27.04 -17.13
N ALA A 692 -20.20 -27.14 -15.87
CA ALA A 692 -21.58 -26.87 -15.47
C ALA A 692 -21.68 -25.42 -14.97
N CYS A 693 -22.15 -24.50 -15.82
CA CYS A 693 -22.25 -23.08 -15.50
C CYS A 693 -23.70 -22.63 -15.28
N ARG A 694 -23.91 -21.71 -14.34
CA ARG A 694 -25.20 -21.06 -14.08
C ARG A 694 -24.99 -19.59 -13.74
N SER A 695 -25.78 -18.74 -14.37
CA SER A 695 -25.87 -17.31 -14.01
C SER A 695 -26.87 -17.13 -12.87
N LEU A 696 -26.51 -16.33 -11.87
CA LEU A 696 -27.31 -16.02 -10.69
C LEU A 696 -27.65 -14.55 -10.67
N ARG A 697 -28.95 -14.24 -10.58
CA ARG A 697 -29.46 -12.90 -10.33
C ARG A 697 -29.29 -12.53 -8.84
N PRO A 698 -29.46 -11.25 -8.46
CA PRO A 698 -29.49 -10.86 -7.05
C PRO A 698 -30.43 -11.76 -6.24
N TYR A 699 -29.99 -12.21 -5.06
CA TYR A 699 -30.70 -13.11 -4.16
C TYR A 699 -30.95 -14.54 -4.66
N GLU A 700 -30.50 -14.90 -5.87
CA GLU A 700 -30.64 -16.27 -6.38
C GLU A 700 -29.63 -17.21 -5.70
N GLU A 701 -30.08 -18.44 -5.44
CA GLU A 701 -29.26 -19.52 -4.91
C GLU A 701 -29.13 -20.64 -5.94
N HIS A 702 -27.97 -21.29 -5.96
CA HIS A 702 -27.74 -22.46 -6.80
C HIS A 702 -27.01 -23.56 -6.03
N TYR A 703 -27.37 -24.80 -6.36
CA TYR A 703 -26.89 -26.00 -5.68
C TYR A 703 -26.24 -26.92 -6.70
N PHE A 704 -24.95 -27.18 -6.55
CA PHE A 704 -24.29 -28.30 -7.21
C PHE A 704 -24.33 -29.51 -6.28
N ARG A 705 -25.15 -30.50 -6.62
CA ARG A 705 -25.18 -31.80 -5.94
C ARG A 705 -24.32 -32.80 -6.70
N ILE A 706 -23.42 -33.46 -5.99
CA ILE A 706 -22.46 -34.41 -6.54
C ILE A 706 -22.58 -35.69 -5.74
N GLN A 707 -23.16 -36.71 -6.36
CA GLN A 707 -23.24 -38.05 -5.82
C GLN A 707 -21.87 -38.74 -6.01
N ASP A 708 -21.41 -39.45 -4.99
CA ASP A 708 -20.14 -40.16 -4.95
C ASP A 708 -18.97 -39.33 -5.52
N PRO A 709 -18.57 -38.22 -4.88
CA PRO A 709 -17.53 -37.32 -5.39
C PRO A 709 -16.19 -38.00 -5.73
N CYS A 710 -15.90 -39.18 -5.18
CA CYS A 710 -14.72 -40.01 -5.44
C CYS A 710 -15.04 -41.37 -6.11
N GLN A 711 -15.97 -41.45 -7.07
CA GLN A 711 -16.11 -42.69 -7.85
C GLN A 711 -14.78 -43.04 -8.54
N LYS A 712 -14.33 -44.29 -8.39
CA LYS A 712 -13.23 -44.87 -9.18
C LYS A 712 -13.62 -44.77 -10.65
N SER A 713 -13.18 -43.72 -11.33
CA SER A 713 -13.46 -43.55 -12.76
C SER A 713 -12.83 -44.71 -13.51
N ARG A 714 -13.67 -45.58 -14.11
CA ARG A 714 -13.22 -46.70 -14.95
C ARG A 714 -12.57 -46.25 -16.27
N TYR A 715 -12.49 -44.94 -16.53
CA TYR A 715 -12.21 -44.41 -17.87
C TYR A 715 -10.87 -43.65 -18.01
N TYR A 716 -10.10 -43.44 -16.94
CA TYR A 716 -8.79 -42.79 -17.06
C TYR A 716 -7.67 -43.82 -17.25
N ARG A 717 -7.32 -44.03 -18.51
CA ARG A 717 -6.12 -44.76 -18.95
C ARG A 717 -5.10 -43.73 -19.45
N GLY A 718 -4.54 -42.95 -18.53
CA GLY A 718 -3.52 -41.94 -18.82
C GLY A 718 -2.33 -42.12 -17.88
N GLU A 719 -1.14 -42.22 -18.44
CA GLU A 719 0.13 -42.36 -17.71
C GLU A 719 0.41 -41.09 -16.91
N GLY A 720 0.26 -41.18 -15.59
CA GLY A 720 0.61 -40.12 -14.65
C GLY A 720 0.09 -40.46 -13.26
N LEU A 721 0.97 -40.44 -12.26
CA LEU A 721 0.65 -40.70 -10.85
C LEU A 721 -0.43 -39.73 -10.34
N GLN A 722 -1.70 -40.07 -10.50
CA GLN A 722 -2.83 -39.21 -10.12
C GLN A 722 -3.59 -39.83 -8.96
N TRP A 723 -3.34 -39.28 -7.76
CA TRP A 723 -4.12 -39.41 -6.52
C TRP A 723 -4.39 -40.84 -6.06
N SER A 724 -4.01 -41.19 -4.82
CA SER A 724 -3.96 -42.57 -4.30
C SER A 724 -5.27 -43.39 -4.36
N GLU A 725 -6.40 -42.84 -4.79
CA GLU A 725 -7.66 -43.55 -5.00
C GLU A 725 -8.46 -43.15 -6.27
N GLY A 726 -7.88 -42.40 -7.22
CA GLY A 726 -8.60 -41.96 -8.43
C GLY A 726 -9.65 -40.87 -8.19
N CYS A 727 -9.57 -40.15 -7.07
CA CYS A 727 -10.43 -39.02 -6.76
C CYS A 727 -9.82 -37.69 -7.24
N MET A 728 -10.49 -37.01 -8.17
CA MET A 728 -10.03 -35.74 -8.74
C MET A 728 -10.57 -34.53 -7.96
N PRO A 729 -9.80 -33.41 -7.90
CA PRO A 729 -10.26 -32.18 -7.27
C PRO A 729 -11.52 -31.63 -7.95
N ILE A 730 -12.27 -30.81 -7.21
CA ILE A 730 -13.39 -30.03 -7.76
C ILE A 730 -12.96 -28.57 -7.80
N TYR A 731 -13.14 -27.95 -8.96
CA TYR A 731 -12.90 -26.52 -9.15
C TYR A 731 -14.22 -25.77 -9.28
N ILE A 732 -14.26 -24.57 -8.71
CA ILE A 732 -15.38 -23.63 -8.85
C ILE A 732 -14.82 -22.32 -9.36
N ASP A 733 -15.35 -21.84 -10.47
CA ASP A 733 -15.02 -20.54 -11.05
C ASP A 733 -16.21 -19.60 -10.85
N VAL A 734 -15.98 -18.40 -10.33
CA VAL A 734 -16.98 -17.35 -10.16
C VAL A 734 -16.56 -16.14 -10.97
N THR A 735 -17.47 -15.59 -11.78
CA THR A 735 -17.27 -14.37 -12.57
C THR A 735 -18.41 -13.39 -12.33
N VAL A 736 -18.15 -12.10 -12.55
CA VAL A 736 -19.17 -11.04 -12.44
C VAL A 736 -19.73 -10.72 -13.81
N TYR A 737 -21.06 -10.65 -13.92
CA TYR A 737 -21.76 -10.18 -15.10
C TYR A 737 -22.15 -8.71 -15.00
N SER A 738 -22.63 -8.27 -13.84
CA SER A 738 -23.02 -6.88 -13.60
C SER A 738 -22.83 -6.50 -12.13
N THR A 739 -22.69 -5.21 -11.87
CA THR A 739 -22.50 -4.65 -10.53
C THR A 739 -23.49 -3.50 -10.31
N LEU A 740 -23.92 -3.33 -9.06
CA LEU A 740 -24.81 -2.25 -8.61
C LEU A 740 -24.08 -1.19 -7.78
N ASN A 741 -22.75 -1.27 -7.65
CA ASN A 741 -21.90 -0.32 -6.92
C ASN A 741 -22.32 -0.07 -5.45
N LYS A 742 -22.76 -1.13 -4.77
CA LYS A 742 -23.28 -1.07 -3.39
C LYS A 742 -22.27 -1.47 -2.32
N CYS A 743 -21.04 -1.83 -2.69
CA CYS A 743 -20.09 -2.41 -1.74
C CYS A 743 -19.46 -1.36 -0.82
N THR A 744 -20.05 -1.21 0.38
CA THR A 744 -19.66 -0.21 1.38
C THR A 744 -19.08 -0.80 2.67
N GLU A 745 -19.16 -2.12 2.83
CA GLU A 745 -18.66 -2.80 4.03
C GLU A 745 -17.14 -2.64 4.14
N THR A 746 -16.62 -2.77 5.36
CA THR A 746 -15.16 -2.71 5.62
C THR A 746 -14.38 -3.77 4.83
N LYS A 747 -14.99 -4.93 4.56
CA LYS A 747 -14.42 -6.01 3.73
C LYS A 747 -14.48 -5.76 2.21
N CYS A 748 -15.24 -4.77 1.75
CA CYS A 748 -15.23 -4.36 0.36
C CYS A 748 -13.91 -3.66 0.07
N ARG A 749 -13.17 -4.10 -0.95
CA ARG A 749 -12.02 -3.35 -1.46
C ARG A 749 -12.47 -2.21 -2.36
N PHE A 750 -13.40 -2.49 -3.28
CA PHE A 750 -13.92 -1.51 -4.24
C PHE A 750 -15.45 -1.45 -4.19
N PRO A 751 -16.07 -0.29 -4.50
CA PRO A 751 -17.53 -0.15 -4.46
C PRO A 751 -18.29 -1.04 -5.45
N ASP A 752 -17.64 -1.39 -6.56
CA ASP A 752 -18.19 -2.20 -7.65
C ASP A 752 -18.09 -3.72 -7.41
N GLN A 753 -17.58 -4.15 -6.25
CA GLN A 753 -17.49 -5.57 -5.91
C GLN A 753 -18.86 -6.20 -5.64
N VAL A 754 -18.98 -7.46 -6.04
CA VAL A 754 -20.19 -8.26 -5.82
C VAL A 754 -19.94 -9.25 -4.68
N LYS A 755 -20.82 -9.20 -3.67
CA LYS A 755 -20.80 -10.11 -2.52
C LYS A 755 -21.57 -11.39 -2.83
N PHE A 756 -21.01 -12.54 -2.44
CA PHE A 756 -21.67 -13.84 -2.54
C PHE A 756 -21.13 -14.79 -1.46
N ASN A 757 -21.84 -15.89 -1.23
CA ASN A 757 -21.41 -16.89 -0.27
C ASN A 757 -21.37 -18.29 -0.88
N ILE A 758 -20.44 -19.10 -0.38
CA ILE A 758 -20.33 -20.52 -0.67
C ILE A 758 -20.53 -21.30 0.63
N ALA A 759 -21.47 -22.24 0.64
CA ALA A 759 -21.68 -23.18 1.73
C ALA A 759 -21.43 -24.62 1.24
N LEU A 760 -20.68 -25.39 2.01
CA LEU A 760 -20.28 -26.77 1.68
C LEU A 760 -20.84 -27.74 2.71
N LYS A 761 -21.50 -28.79 2.24
CA LYS A 761 -22.06 -29.86 3.06
C LYS A 761 -21.67 -31.22 2.50
N GLY A 762 -21.36 -32.16 3.40
CA GLY A 762 -21.01 -33.53 3.02
C GLY A 762 -19.52 -33.72 2.71
N LEU A 763 -18.65 -32.80 3.15
CA LEU A 763 -17.19 -33.02 3.15
C LEU A 763 -16.77 -33.80 4.40
N GLN A 764 -15.74 -34.63 4.26
CA GLN A 764 -15.16 -35.29 5.40
C GLN A 764 -14.46 -34.27 6.31
N CYS A 765 -14.93 -34.16 7.55
CA CYS A 765 -14.43 -33.16 8.48
C CYS A 765 -12.96 -33.41 8.86
N VAL A 766 -12.24 -32.32 9.14
CA VAL A 766 -10.83 -32.39 9.56
C VAL A 766 -10.77 -32.76 11.03
N GLN A 767 -10.06 -33.86 11.35
CA GLN A 767 -9.70 -34.23 12.73
C GLN A 767 -8.25 -33.78 13.00
N PRO A 768 -8.00 -33.02 14.08
CA PRO A 768 -6.63 -32.76 14.50
C PRO A 768 -5.87 -34.08 14.67
N TYR A 769 -4.65 -34.14 14.14
CA TYR A 769 -3.72 -35.27 14.31
C TYR A 769 -4.15 -36.61 13.68
N LYS A 770 -5.17 -36.64 12.81
CA LYS A 770 -5.58 -37.85 12.08
C LYS A 770 -5.69 -37.59 10.58
N ALA A 771 -5.21 -38.55 9.79
CA ALA A 771 -5.34 -38.51 8.33
C ALA A 771 -6.82 -38.55 7.92
N ILE A 772 -7.19 -37.66 7.00
CA ILE A 772 -8.56 -37.51 6.51
C ILE A 772 -8.99 -38.79 5.78
N CYS A 773 -8.21 -39.26 4.81
CA CYS A 773 -8.42 -40.57 4.17
C CYS A 773 -7.55 -41.63 4.87
N SER A 774 -8.10 -42.34 5.86
CA SER A 774 -7.50 -43.59 6.34
C SER A 774 -8.41 -44.77 5.99
N SER A 775 -7.87 -45.72 5.23
CA SER A 775 -8.56 -46.91 4.71
C SER A 775 -9.08 -47.89 5.77
N ALA A 776 -8.96 -47.56 7.06
CA ALA A 776 -9.24 -48.47 8.17
C ALA A 776 -10.73 -48.64 8.52
N ARG A 777 -11.65 -47.80 8.02
CA ARG A 777 -13.07 -47.88 8.44
C ARG A 777 -13.89 -49.01 7.83
N LYS A 778 -13.46 -49.62 6.70
CA LYS A 778 -14.19 -50.77 6.11
C LYS A 778 -13.83 -52.14 6.71
N LEU A 779 -12.83 -52.23 7.59
CA LEU A 779 -12.43 -53.51 8.21
C LEU A 779 -13.07 -53.79 9.57
N ILE A 780 -13.56 -52.75 10.27
CA ILE A 780 -14.09 -52.92 11.63
C ILE A 780 -15.53 -53.46 11.63
N SER A 781 -16.33 -53.22 10.59
CA SER A 781 -17.70 -53.78 10.51
C SER A 781 -17.72 -55.29 10.22
N HIS A 782 -16.69 -55.83 9.55
CA HIS A 782 -16.60 -57.26 9.23
C HIS A 782 -15.94 -58.10 10.34
N LEU A 783 -15.01 -57.52 11.13
CA LEU A 783 -14.40 -58.20 12.28
C LEU A 783 -15.29 -58.20 13.53
N GLY A 784 -16.17 -57.19 13.69
CA GLY A 784 -17.16 -57.16 14.77
C GLY A 784 -18.29 -58.20 14.60
N PHE A 785 -18.66 -58.51 13.36
CA PHE A 785 -19.69 -59.53 13.08
C PHE A 785 -19.17 -60.96 13.24
N SER A 786 -17.89 -61.23 12.91
CA SER A 786 -17.32 -62.57 13.08
C SER A 786 -17.04 -62.93 14.55
N THR A 787 -16.69 -61.95 15.38
CA THR A 787 -16.44 -62.15 16.81
C THR A 787 -17.74 -62.33 17.62
N TYR A 788 -18.83 -61.63 17.25
CA TYR A 788 -20.15 -61.88 17.85
C TYR A 788 -20.76 -63.23 17.45
N ALA A 789 -20.55 -63.69 16.21
CA ALA A 789 -21.01 -65.00 15.77
C ALA A 789 -20.26 -66.15 16.48
N LEU A 790 -18.95 -66.00 16.71
CA LEU A 790 -18.14 -66.98 17.44
C LEU A 790 -18.46 -67.02 18.95
N LEU A 791 -18.76 -65.88 19.57
CA LEU A 791 -19.20 -65.82 20.97
C LEU A 791 -20.61 -66.42 21.16
N ALA A 792 -21.52 -66.21 20.21
CA ALA A 792 -22.86 -66.81 20.28
C ALA A 792 -22.83 -68.35 20.14
N ILE A 793 -21.92 -68.88 19.32
CA ILE A 793 -21.74 -70.35 19.16
C ILE A 793 -21.10 -70.97 20.41
N LEU A 794 -20.12 -70.30 21.03
CA LEU A 794 -19.50 -70.78 22.28
C LEU A 794 -20.47 -70.77 23.48
N VAL A 795 -21.37 -69.79 23.56
CA VAL A 795 -22.41 -69.74 24.61
C VAL A 795 -23.50 -70.80 24.39
N TYR A 796 -23.79 -71.17 23.14
CA TYR A 796 -24.72 -72.27 22.85
C TYR A 796 -24.13 -73.65 23.18
N SER A 797 -22.81 -73.86 23.05
CA SER A 797 -22.16 -75.14 23.38
C SER A 797 -21.94 -75.38 24.89
N LEU A 798 -22.07 -74.37 25.74
CA LEU A 798 -21.89 -74.50 27.20
C LEU A 798 -23.20 -74.74 27.97
N ASN A 799 -24.36 -74.71 27.29
CA ASN A 799 -25.67 -74.99 27.90
C ASN A 799 -26.18 -76.43 27.66
N TYR A 800 -25.37 -77.31 27.07
CA TYR A 800 -25.64 -78.74 26.92
C TYR A 800 -24.45 -79.58 27.41
N THR A 801 -24.20 -79.54 28.71
CA THR A 801 -23.52 -80.59 29.48
C THR A 801 -24.07 -80.60 30.89
#